data_AF-A0A2N6LD17-F1
#
_entry.id   AF-A0A2N6LD17-F1
#
_cell.length_a   1.000
_cell.length_b   1.000
_cell.length_c   1.000
_cell.angle_alpha   90.00
_cell.angle_beta   90.00
_cell.angle_gamma   90.00
#
_symmetry.space_group_name_H-M   'P 1'
#
loop_
_entity.id
_entity.type
_entity.pdbx_description
1 polymer ?
#
loop_
_entity_poly.entity_id
_entity_poly.type
_entity_poly.pdbx_seq_one_letter_code
_entity_poly.pdbx_strand_id
1 'polypeptide(L)'
;MSLPFLNQYIRTVWQPRRGLAIAEACIIGLVAAFSAVCLKFGSGWLGTWRVQGSHVLPAWLFLPTVGLSFGFLAGLLVERLAPEASGSGIPHVKASLANVPVKLSWRVALVKLLSAMITLASGITLGRQGPTVQVGAALAAGMSRWVPTSPDHRRQMIAAGAGAGLAAAFNAPIAGVLFVVEELLQDLSGLTLGTAIIASFIGGVVSRLLGGRSLLLNLELTQSSSSFSIIEIPFYLVLGVLAGLLAALFNRGLIESIKTYRRLHVSLPLRVALAGFISGIVVAFLPSSFRDNTGLREFVIAGQANAPIAAIAFLAQFLLTLVAFGSGAPGGLFAPSLILGSCLGYIIGVGEFQLFGLGSPTTYALAGMGAFFSAVSKVPITAIVIVFEMTTDFNLVLPLMIGSVTSYLVADKLMSGSLYTKLLHLSGINIENVSPVEGAFTKLTAKDVMQRRVETLDVEMSVEEVVQAFSRSHHRGFPVVEQGKLVGIVTQTDLLKIRDRNLAKDTPLREIMTPQPVTVTPTHNLSNVLYLLDRHQISRLPVVEGHRIIGIITRADIIRAEADSLNCHTREHGPQPEPSYVVYQTRSPSIGRGRLLVPVANPETAATLLQMAAAIARDRHYEIECLQVILVSRQKSPAETPVRTAKSRRLLRNAEVLGKKWKIPVHTQIRVTHDIAHAILETIQERHIDLILMGWKGSTSTPGRIFGDVVDTVIRQATCEMVLVKLGKTPESIINHQRPFLTHLFPIPPLSHSPSPHLPIVPSPHLPLPPPQFNSWLVPMAGGPNARAAIKLLPALVTLGNDPKIRLTRVFKPSESEPDMKILEEAIRILVRRQKSSSTVVAAPVQADSVTEGVINLVKTEHYDVVVLGASREGMLQQAIKGNIPEAIASGVDSTVILVRGAINN
;
A
#
# COMPACT_ATOMS: atom_id res chain seq x y z
N MET A 1 15.47 -22.70 49.74
CA MET A 1 15.53 -21.87 48.52
C MET A 1 14.11 -21.76 47.97
N SER A 2 13.47 -20.62 48.17
CA SER A 2 12.01 -20.51 48.28
C SER A 2 11.31 -20.41 46.91
N LEU A 3 10.26 -21.23 46.72
CA LEU A 3 9.27 -21.21 45.63
C LEU A 3 8.84 -19.81 45.11
N PRO A 4 8.73 -18.74 45.93
CA PRO A 4 8.46 -17.39 45.45
C PRO A 4 9.50 -16.85 44.45
N PHE A 5 10.79 -17.17 44.59
CA PHE A 5 11.81 -16.75 43.61
C PHE A 5 11.62 -17.44 42.26
N LEU A 6 11.28 -18.72 42.27
CA LEU A 6 10.97 -19.48 41.05
C LEU A 6 9.71 -18.92 40.38
N ASN A 7 8.68 -18.57 41.15
CA ASN A 7 7.42 -18.04 40.63
C ASN A 7 7.57 -16.59 40.11
N GLN A 8 8.46 -15.80 40.71
CA GLN A 8 8.80 -14.44 40.26
C GLN A 8 9.72 -14.45 39.03
N TYR A 9 10.62 -15.44 38.92
CA TYR A 9 11.42 -15.70 37.72
C TYR A 9 10.54 -16.22 36.57
N ILE A 10 9.62 -17.14 36.86
CA ILE A 10 8.62 -17.62 35.90
C ILE A 10 7.73 -16.47 35.45
N ARG A 11 7.26 -15.58 36.33
CA ARG A 11 6.45 -14.38 35.94
C ARG A 11 7.22 -13.30 35.20
N THR A 12 8.54 -13.18 35.40
CA THR A 12 9.37 -12.20 34.66
C THR A 12 9.79 -12.73 33.28
N VAL A 13 10.03 -14.04 33.14
CA VAL A 13 10.21 -14.72 31.85
C VAL A 13 8.87 -14.81 31.10
N TRP A 14 7.78 -15.07 31.80
CA TRP A 14 6.39 -14.94 31.34
C TRP A 14 5.85 -13.52 31.51
N GLN A 15 6.54 -12.52 30.95
CA GLN A 15 5.78 -11.37 30.49
C GLN A 15 4.77 -11.86 29.43
N PRO A 16 3.48 -11.48 29.49
CA PRO A 16 2.40 -12.13 28.74
C PRO A 16 2.54 -12.13 27.21
N ARG A 17 3.56 -11.46 26.63
CA ARG A 17 3.83 -11.43 25.18
C ARG A 17 5.07 -12.20 24.74
N ARG A 18 6.16 -12.24 25.54
CA ARG A 18 7.39 -12.96 25.15
C ARG A 18 7.23 -14.47 25.26
N GLY A 19 6.65 -14.95 26.37
CA GLY A 19 6.36 -16.38 26.54
C GLY A 19 5.40 -16.92 25.48
N LEU A 20 4.39 -16.12 25.10
CA LEU A 20 3.40 -16.49 24.09
C LEU A 20 4.01 -16.54 22.68
N ALA A 21 4.87 -15.58 22.32
CA ALA A 21 5.61 -15.59 21.06
C ALA A 21 6.57 -16.79 20.94
N ILE A 22 7.22 -17.17 22.05
CA ILE A 22 8.08 -18.36 22.10
C ILE A 22 7.25 -19.63 21.91
N ALA A 23 6.15 -19.77 22.63
CA ALA A 23 5.26 -20.92 22.47
C ALA A 23 4.69 -21.02 21.05
N GLU A 24 4.29 -19.89 20.47
CA GLU A 24 3.82 -19.81 19.08
C GLU A 24 4.92 -20.24 18.10
N ALA A 25 6.15 -19.74 18.26
CA ALA A 25 7.31 -20.13 17.46
C ALA A 25 7.62 -21.64 17.58
N CYS A 26 7.46 -22.23 18.77
CA CYS A 26 7.63 -23.67 18.97
C CYS A 26 6.60 -24.49 18.17
N ILE A 27 5.33 -24.11 18.23
CA ILE A 27 4.26 -24.81 17.50
C ILE A 27 4.45 -24.63 15.99
N ILE A 28 4.79 -23.41 15.54
CA ILE A 28 5.10 -23.13 14.13
C ILE A 28 6.26 -24.02 13.65
N GLY A 29 7.34 -24.13 14.43
CA GLY A 29 8.48 -24.98 14.12
C GLY A 29 8.08 -26.45 13.97
N LEU A 30 7.28 -26.98 14.90
CA LEU A 30 6.80 -28.37 14.87
C LEU A 30 5.91 -28.65 13.67
N VAL A 31 4.97 -27.76 13.38
CA VAL A 31 4.04 -27.87 12.25
C VAL A 31 4.79 -27.76 10.91
N ALA A 32 5.76 -26.84 10.81
CA ALA A 32 6.64 -26.72 9.64
C ALA A 32 7.47 -27.99 9.44
N ALA A 33 8.04 -28.56 10.51
CA ALA A 33 8.77 -29.83 10.46
C ALA A 33 7.91 -30.97 9.92
N PHE A 34 6.72 -31.18 10.49
CA PHE A 34 5.82 -32.24 10.05
C PHE A 34 5.45 -32.10 8.58
N SER A 35 5.17 -30.87 8.13
CA SER A 35 4.88 -30.61 6.71
C SER A 35 6.07 -30.89 5.78
N ALA A 36 7.29 -30.53 6.18
CA ALA A 36 8.50 -30.78 5.40
C ALA A 36 8.81 -32.29 5.32
N VAL A 37 8.60 -33.02 6.41
CA VAL A 37 8.73 -34.49 6.49
C VAL A 37 7.69 -35.17 5.61
N CYS A 38 6.42 -34.76 5.67
CA CYS A 38 5.37 -35.28 4.80
C CYS A 38 5.68 -35.06 3.32
N LEU A 39 6.15 -33.87 2.95
CA LEU A 39 6.55 -33.57 1.57
C LEU A 39 7.74 -34.44 1.12
N LYS A 40 8.75 -34.63 1.99
CA LYS A 40 9.92 -35.48 1.71
C LYS A 40 9.50 -36.93 1.49
N PHE A 41 8.79 -37.54 2.43
CA PHE A 41 8.40 -38.96 2.32
C PHE A 41 7.40 -39.18 1.19
N GLY A 42 6.41 -38.31 1.01
CA GLY A 42 5.42 -38.45 -0.04
C GLY A 42 6.03 -38.32 -1.45
N SER A 43 6.90 -37.34 -1.66
CA SER A 43 7.60 -37.19 -2.96
C SER A 43 8.61 -38.32 -3.20
N GLY A 44 9.30 -38.76 -2.15
CA GLY A 44 10.24 -39.88 -2.21
C GLY A 44 9.54 -41.21 -2.54
N TRP A 45 8.44 -41.53 -1.86
CA TRP A 45 7.69 -42.78 -2.09
C TRP A 45 7.15 -42.87 -3.52
N LEU A 46 6.48 -41.80 -3.99
CA LEU A 46 5.99 -41.72 -5.38
C LEU A 46 7.14 -41.70 -6.39
N GLY A 47 8.26 -41.06 -6.05
CA GLY A 47 9.47 -41.04 -6.86
C GLY A 47 10.08 -42.43 -7.03
N THR A 48 10.20 -43.20 -5.95
CA THR A 48 10.66 -44.59 -5.97
C THR A 48 9.73 -45.46 -6.81
N TRP A 49 8.41 -45.31 -6.67
CA TRP A 49 7.45 -46.00 -7.53
C TRP A 49 7.66 -45.69 -9.01
N ARG A 50 7.87 -44.41 -9.37
CA ARG A 50 8.19 -43.99 -10.75
C ARG A 50 9.50 -44.61 -11.24
N VAL A 51 10.55 -44.64 -10.43
CA VAL A 51 11.85 -45.21 -10.82
C VAL A 51 11.75 -46.73 -10.99
N GLN A 52 11.15 -47.44 -10.04
CA GLN A 52 10.91 -48.89 -10.12
C GLN A 52 10.07 -49.26 -11.35
N GLY A 53 9.01 -48.51 -11.63
CA GLY A 53 8.20 -48.69 -12.85
C GLY A 53 9.01 -48.54 -14.14
N SER A 54 10.03 -47.69 -14.17
CA SER A 54 10.93 -47.52 -15.32
C SER A 54 11.92 -48.67 -15.54
N HIS A 55 12.03 -49.59 -14.58
CA HIS A 55 12.78 -50.84 -14.71
C HIS A 55 11.90 -51.99 -15.20
N VAL A 56 10.59 -51.92 -14.93
CA VAL A 56 9.60 -52.94 -15.35
C VAL A 56 9.05 -52.64 -16.75
N LEU A 57 8.77 -51.37 -17.03
CA LEU A 57 8.24 -50.88 -18.30
C LEU A 57 9.33 -50.09 -19.06
N PRO A 58 9.23 -49.97 -20.40
CA PRO A 58 10.18 -49.19 -21.19
C PRO A 58 10.25 -47.73 -20.70
N ALA A 59 11.43 -47.33 -20.22
CA ALA A 59 11.62 -46.01 -19.59
C ALA A 59 11.24 -44.83 -20.51
N TRP A 60 11.49 -44.96 -21.83
CA TRP A 60 11.16 -43.95 -22.84
C TRP A 60 9.66 -43.72 -23.01
N LEU A 61 8.81 -44.65 -22.56
CA LEU A 61 7.35 -44.49 -22.57
C LEU A 61 6.81 -44.20 -21.16
N PHE A 62 7.32 -44.91 -20.15
CA PHE A 62 6.82 -44.81 -18.78
C PHE A 62 7.13 -43.46 -18.12
N LEU A 63 8.37 -42.96 -18.25
CA LEU A 63 8.75 -41.70 -17.59
C LEU A 63 8.02 -40.48 -18.18
N PRO A 64 7.89 -40.31 -19.50
CA PRO A 64 7.12 -39.18 -20.06
C PRO A 64 5.62 -39.25 -19.73
N THR A 65 5.01 -40.44 -19.71
CA THR A 65 3.58 -40.59 -19.41
C THR A 65 3.26 -40.29 -17.94
N VAL A 66 4.10 -40.75 -17.01
CA VAL A 66 4.01 -40.35 -15.59
C VAL A 66 4.27 -38.86 -15.44
N GLY A 67 5.30 -38.31 -16.10
CA GLY A 67 5.60 -36.88 -16.12
C GLY A 67 4.41 -36.02 -16.57
N LEU A 68 3.76 -36.42 -17.66
CA LEU A 68 2.61 -35.73 -18.23
C LEU A 68 1.39 -35.79 -17.31
N SER A 69 1.05 -36.97 -16.81
CA SER A 69 -0.14 -37.19 -15.97
C SER A 69 -0.02 -36.51 -14.60
N PHE A 70 1.10 -36.70 -13.90
CA PHE A 70 1.33 -36.07 -12.60
C PHE A 70 1.53 -34.57 -12.73
N GLY A 71 2.23 -34.12 -13.79
CA GLY A 71 2.36 -32.69 -14.10
C GLY A 71 1.01 -32.02 -14.35
N PHE A 72 0.13 -32.66 -15.12
CA PHE A 72 -1.24 -32.17 -15.35
C PHE A 72 -2.02 -32.08 -14.04
N LEU A 73 -2.00 -33.14 -13.22
CA LEU A 73 -2.71 -33.18 -11.94
C LEU A 73 -2.20 -32.09 -10.98
N ALA A 74 -0.89 -31.90 -10.87
CA ALA A 74 -0.31 -30.88 -10.02
C ALA A 74 -0.69 -29.46 -10.48
N GLY A 75 -0.62 -29.18 -11.78
CA GLY A 75 -1.05 -27.88 -12.31
C GLY A 75 -2.55 -27.64 -12.15
N LEU A 76 -3.38 -28.69 -12.26
CA LEU A 76 -4.83 -28.63 -12.02
C LEU A 76 -5.16 -28.27 -10.57
N LEU A 77 -4.47 -28.89 -9.61
CA LEU A 77 -4.62 -28.58 -8.19
C LEU A 77 -4.26 -27.12 -7.89
N VAL A 78 -3.16 -26.62 -8.46
CA VAL A 78 -2.74 -25.22 -8.27
C VAL A 78 -3.73 -24.25 -8.91
N GLU A 79 -4.09 -24.44 -10.17
CA GLU A 79 -4.96 -23.53 -10.91
C GLU A 79 -6.37 -23.43 -10.30
N ARG A 80 -6.95 -24.56 -9.88
CA ARG A 80 -8.32 -24.59 -9.35
C ARG A 80 -8.41 -24.26 -7.86
N LEU A 81 -7.45 -24.71 -7.05
CA LEU A 81 -7.57 -24.62 -5.59
C LEU A 81 -6.80 -23.46 -4.98
N ALA A 82 -5.59 -23.13 -5.45
CA ALA A 82 -4.81 -22.01 -4.91
C ALA A 82 -3.73 -21.57 -5.92
N PRO A 83 -4.03 -20.60 -6.80
CA PRO A 83 -3.06 -20.09 -7.78
C PRO A 83 -1.78 -19.56 -7.14
N GLU A 84 -1.86 -19.07 -5.89
CA GLU A 84 -0.73 -18.58 -5.10
C GLU A 84 0.28 -19.69 -4.76
N ALA A 85 -0.10 -20.96 -4.91
CA ALA A 85 0.77 -22.11 -4.73
C ALA A 85 1.67 -22.40 -5.95
N SER A 86 1.61 -21.61 -7.04
CA SER A 86 2.50 -21.77 -8.20
C SER A 86 3.97 -21.43 -7.89
N GLY A 87 4.90 -22.02 -8.65
CA GLY A 87 6.34 -21.71 -8.62
C GLY A 87 7.04 -22.06 -7.31
N SER A 88 8.06 -21.29 -6.91
CA SER A 88 8.83 -21.55 -5.67
C SER A 88 8.10 -21.16 -4.39
N GLY A 89 7.22 -20.17 -4.43
CA GLY A 89 6.56 -19.64 -3.23
C GLY A 89 7.32 -18.59 -2.41
N ILE A 90 8.66 -18.60 -2.46
CA ILE A 90 9.51 -17.59 -1.79
C ILE A 90 9.16 -16.15 -2.22
N PRO A 91 8.96 -15.85 -3.53
CA PRO A 91 8.47 -14.54 -3.95
C PRO A 91 7.19 -14.11 -3.21
N HIS A 92 6.19 -14.99 -3.11
CA HIS A 92 4.93 -14.70 -2.43
C HIS A 92 5.11 -14.43 -0.93
N VAL A 93 6.03 -15.16 -0.28
CA VAL A 93 6.39 -14.90 1.13
C VAL A 93 7.04 -13.52 1.26
N LYS A 94 8.03 -13.21 0.41
CA LYS A 94 8.71 -11.90 0.39
C LYS A 94 7.73 -10.76 0.16
N ALA A 95 6.79 -10.92 -0.78
CA ALA A 95 5.72 -9.95 -1.02
C ALA A 95 4.81 -9.76 0.20
N SER A 96 4.41 -10.84 0.88
CA SER A 96 3.63 -10.75 2.12
C SER A 96 4.38 -10.06 3.25
N LEU A 97 5.71 -10.25 3.35
CA LEU A 97 6.54 -9.57 4.35
C LEU A 97 6.74 -8.09 4.03
N ALA A 98 6.73 -7.73 2.74
CA ALA A 98 6.75 -6.35 2.25
C ALA A 98 5.37 -5.66 2.26
N ASN A 99 4.40 -6.17 3.02
CA ASN A 99 3.03 -5.65 3.13
C ASN A 99 2.22 -5.61 1.82
N VAL A 100 2.63 -6.34 0.79
CA VAL A 100 1.82 -6.54 -0.41
C VAL A 100 0.68 -7.50 -0.06
N PRO A 101 -0.58 -7.23 -0.44
CA PRO A 101 -1.76 -8.03 -0.05
C PRO A 101 -1.81 -9.38 -0.77
N VAL A 102 -0.86 -10.28 -0.44
CA VAL A 102 -0.78 -11.65 -0.93
C VAL A 102 -1.41 -12.60 0.10
N LYS A 103 -2.26 -13.51 -0.36
CA LYS A 103 -2.96 -14.45 0.52
C LYS A 103 -2.05 -15.61 0.94
N LEU A 104 -1.52 -15.56 2.16
CA LEU A 104 -0.94 -16.73 2.84
C LEU A 104 -1.94 -17.32 3.83
N SER A 105 -2.33 -18.58 3.63
CA SER A 105 -3.35 -19.28 4.42
C SER A 105 -3.09 -20.79 4.48
N TRP A 106 -3.75 -21.48 5.42
CA TRP A 106 -3.73 -22.95 5.52
C TRP A 106 -4.11 -23.65 4.21
N ARG A 107 -5.05 -23.09 3.44
CA ARG A 107 -5.43 -23.62 2.12
C ARG A 107 -4.26 -23.60 1.14
N VAL A 108 -3.50 -22.49 1.10
CA VAL A 108 -2.31 -22.39 0.26
C VAL A 108 -1.24 -23.38 0.71
N ALA A 109 -1.05 -23.53 2.03
CA ALA A 109 -0.11 -24.52 2.58
C ALA A 109 -0.44 -25.95 2.13
N LEU A 110 -1.71 -26.38 2.26
CA LEU A 110 -2.14 -27.72 1.89
C LEU A 110 -2.01 -27.98 0.38
N VAL A 111 -2.50 -27.03 -0.45
CA VAL A 111 -2.41 -27.15 -1.91
C VAL A 111 -0.95 -27.16 -2.35
N LYS A 112 -0.11 -26.30 -1.77
CA LYS A 112 1.33 -26.27 -2.09
C LYS A 112 2.02 -27.57 -1.73
N LEU A 113 1.73 -28.14 -0.55
CA LEU A 113 2.29 -29.40 -0.10
C LEU A 113 1.92 -30.56 -1.06
N LEU A 114 0.63 -30.72 -1.38
CA LEU A 114 0.17 -31.80 -2.26
C LEU A 114 0.65 -31.63 -3.70
N SER A 115 0.52 -30.41 -4.26
CA SER A 115 0.93 -30.15 -5.65
C SER A 115 2.45 -30.24 -5.84
N ALA A 116 3.26 -29.78 -4.87
CA ALA A 116 4.72 -29.96 -4.92
C ALA A 116 5.11 -31.43 -4.75
N MET A 117 4.40 -32.21 -3.92
CA MET A 117 4.64 -33.64 -3.77
C MET A 117 4.49 -34.37 -5.12
N ILE A 118 3.38 -34.12 -5.82
CA ILE A 118 3.06 -34.72 -7.13
C ILE A 118 4.03 -34.22 -8.21
N THR A 119 4.36 -32.92 -8.19
CA THR A 119 5.29 -32.32 -9.17
C THR A 119 6.68 -32.94 -9.06
N LEU A 120 7.22 -33.07 -7.85
CA LEU A 120 8.54 -33.67 -7.65
C LEU A 120 8.53 -35.17 -7.97
N ALA A 121 7.46 -35.86 -7.60
CA ALA A 121 7.27 -37.27 -7.93
C ALA A 121 7.23 -37.54 -9.44
N SER A 122 6.71 -36.60 -10.23
CA SER A 122 6.64 -36.70 -11.70
C SER A 122 8.01 -36.77 -12.39
N GLY A 123 9.10 -36.46 -11.68
CA GLY A 123 10.45 -36.40 -12.23
C GLY A 123 10.86 -35.03 -12.78
N ILE A 124 10.00 -34.01 -12.63
CA ILE A 124 10.37 -32.62 -12.92
C ILE A 124 11.55 -32.20 -12.04
N THR A 125 12.58 -31.61 -12.65
CA THR A 125 13.86 -31.25 -12.00
C THR A 125 13.76 -29.97 -11.17
N LEU A 126 12.88 -29.96 -10.17
CA LEU A 126 12.72 -28.91 -9.17
C LEU A 126 13.03 -29.45 -7.76
N GLY A 127 13.14 -28.56 -6.78
CA GLY A 127 13.41 -28.91 -5.38
C GLY A 127 12.22 -28.68 -4.45
N ARG A 128 12.13 -29.47 -3.37
CA ARG A 128 11.11 -29.28 -2.31
C ARG A 128 11.33 -28.05 -1.41
N GLN A 129 12.55 -27.52 -1.38
CA GLN A 129 13.00 -26.52 -0.41
C GLN A 129 12.24 -25.18 -0.50
N GLY A 130 11.93 -24.71 -1.71
CA GLY A 130 11.10 -23.52 -1.90
C GLY A 130 9.66 -23.73 -1.38
N PRO A 131 8.98 -24.81 -1.81
CA PRO A 131 7.67 -25.18 -1.27
C PRO A 131 7.62 -25.29 0.26
N THR A 132 8.61 -25.89 0.92
CA THR A 132 8.59 -25.98 2.40
C THR A 132 8.67 -24.62 3.07
N VAL A 133 9.44 -23.67 2.52
CA VAL A 133 9.47 -22.28 3.00
C VAL A 133 8.09 -21.63 2.90
N GLN A 134 7.41 -21.76 1.74
CA GLN A 134 6.07 -21.19 1.56
C GLN A 134 5.03 -21.87 2.47
N VAL A 135 5.11 -23.19 2.62
CA VAL A 135 4.22 -23.96 3.49
C VAL A 135 4.40 -23.52 4.94
N GLY A 136 5.63 -23.44 5.45
CA GLY A 136 5.92 -22.96 6.81
C GLY A 136 5.41 -21.53 7.04
N ALA A 137 5.65 -20.63 6.08
CA ALA A 137 5.15 -19.26 6.13
C ALA A 137 3.60 -19.20 6.12
N ALA A 138 2.94 -20.03 5.31
CA ALA A 138 1.49 -20.05 5.18
C ALA A 138 0.78 -20.67 6.40
N LEU A 139 1.41 -21.67 7.03
CA LEU A 139 0.95 -22.25 8.30
C LEU A 139 1.07 -21.22 9.42
N ALA A 140 2.22 -20.54 9.54
CA ALA A 140 2.40 -19.43 10.48
C ALA A 140 1.42 -18.26 10.23
N ALA A 141 1.20 -17.88 8.97
CA ALA A 141 0.23 -16.85 8.58
C ALA A 141 -1.23 -17.22 8.91
N GLY A 142 -1.51 -18.52 8.99
CA GLY A 142 -2.79 -19.07 9.38
C GLY A 142 -2.97 -19.14 10.89
N MET A 143 -1.95 -19.60 11.62
CA MET A 143 -1.92 -19.68 13.09
C MET A 143 -2.01 -18.30 13.74
N SER A 144 -1.26 -17.33 13.21
CA SER A 144 -1.26 -15.94 13.69
C SER A 144 -2.60 -15.22 13.57
N ARG A 145 -3.61 -15.81 12.89
CA ARG A 145 -4.98 -15.28 12.87
C ARG A 145 -5.82 -15.74 14.07
N TRP A 146 -5.43 -16.82 14.74
CA TRP A 146 -6.12 -17.31 15.93
C TRP A 146 -5.82 -16.47 17.16
N VAL A 147 -4.68 -15.78 17.17
CA VAL A 147 -4.28 -14.85 18.22
C VAL A 147 -4.31 -13.42 17.66
N PRO A 148 -5.09 -12.49 18.23
CA PRO A 148 -5.05 -11.08 17.84
C PRO A 148 -3.66 -10.51 18.12
N THR A 149 -2.87 -10.30 17.06
CA THR A 149 -1.49 -9.81 17.16
C THR A 149 -1.28 -8.61 16.23
N SER A 150 -0.29 -7.79 16.54
CA SER A 150 0.05 -6.64 15.69
C SER A 150 0.52 -7.11 14.30
N PRO A 151 0.32 -6.30 13.24
CA PRO A 151 0.83 -6.62 11.90
C PRO A 151 2.32 -6.94 11.87
N ASP A 152 3.11 -6.20 12.67
CA ASP A 152 4.54 -6.47 12.82
C ASP A 152 4.77 -7.86 13.42
N HIS A 153 4.18 -8.20 14.57
CA HIS A 153 4.33 -9.53 15.18
C HIS A 153 3.94 -10.65 14.20
N ARG A 154 2.84 -10.46 13.48
CA ARG A 154 2.39 -11.40 12.44
C ARG A 154 3.43 -11.55 11.33
N ARG A 155 4.05 -10.47 10.87
CA ARG A 155 5.16 -10.50 9.90
C ARG A 155 6.34 -11.31 10.44
N GLN A 156 6.70 -11.13 11.71
CA GLN A 156 7.78 -11.87 12.36
C GLN A 156 7.46 -13.37 12.45
N MET A 157 6.24 -13.75 12.82
CA MET A 157 5.81 -15.16 12.87
C MET A 157 5.82 -15.81 11.49
N ILE A 158 5.37 -15.10 10.45
CA ILE A 158 5.42 -15.59 9.06
C ILE A 158 6.87 -15.84 8.63
N ALA A 159 7.78 -14.92 8.94
CA ALA A 159 9.20 -15.07 8.67
C ALA A 159 9.82 -16.23 9.47
N ALA A 160 9.48 -16.38 10.76
CA ALA A 160 9.91 -17.50 11.59
C ALA A 160 9.42 -18.84 11.03
N GLY A 161 8.18 -18.91 10.55
CA GLY A 161 7.64 -20.10 9.87
C GLY A 161 8.33 -20.40 8.53
N ALA A 162 8.69 -19.37 7.77
CA ALA A 162 9.47 -19.50 6.55
C ALA A 162 10.88 -20.07 6.83
N GLY A 163 11.57 -19.53 7.84
CA GLY A 163 12.87 -20.02 8.33
C GLY A 163 12.79 -21.45 8.85
N ALA A 164 11.76 -21.79 9.63
CA ALA A 164 11.49 -23.15 10.08
C ALA A 164 11.25 -24.12 8.92
N GLY A 165 10.51 -23.69 7.89
CA GLY A 165 10.31 -24.47 6.67
C GLY A 165 11.60 -24.72 5.88
N LEU A 166 12.53 -23.76 5.86
CA LEU A 166 13.86 -23.96 5.26
C LEU A 166 14.71 -24.91 6.12
N ALA A 167 14.77 -24.65 7.43
CA ALA A 167 15.55 -25.43 8.38
C ALA A 167 15.12 -26.89 8.41
N ALA A 168 13.81 -27.16 8.46
CA ALA A 168 13.26 -28.50 8.40
C ALA A 168 13.60 -29.21 7.09
N ALA A 169 13.76 -28.47 6.00
CA ALA A 169 13.93 -29.06 4.69
C ALA A 169 15.39 -29.37 4.36
N PHE A 170 16.35 -28.63 4.93
CA PHE A 170 17.78 -28.93 4.88
C PHE A 170 18.33 -29.67 6.11
N ASN A 171 17.53 -29.80 7.18
CA ASN A 171 18.01 -30.17 8.52
C ASN A 171 19.12 -29.21 9.01
N ALA A 172 18.94 -27.92 8.73
CA ALA A 172 19.93 -26.86 8.86
C ALA A 172 19.31 -25.64 9.59
N PRO A 173 19.25 -25.66 10.94
CA PRO A 173 18.64 -24.60 11.73
C PRO A 173 19.28 -23.22 11.53
N ILE A 174 20.62 -23.14 11.54
CA ILE A 174 21.33 -21.85 11.47
C ILE A 174 21.11 -21.25 10.08
N ALA A 175 21.14 -22.08 9.02
CA ALA A 175 20.79 -21.65 7.68
C ALA A 175 19.36 -21.09 7.58
N GLY A 176 18.39 -21.69 8.28
CA GLY A 176 17.02 -21.19 8.34
C GLY A 176 16.92 -19.76 8.89
N VAL A 177 17.67 -19.47 9.96
CA VAL A 177 17.72 -18.14 10.58
C VAL A 177 18.39 -17.13 9.66
N LEU A 178 19.55 -17.50 9.11
CA LEU A 178 20.30 -16.62 8.22
C LEU A 178 19.54 -16.30 6.94
N PHE A 179 18.77 -17.25 6.41
CA PHE A 179 17.91 -16.98 5.26
C PHE A 179 16.83 -15.94 5.55
N VAL A 180 16.26 -15.97 6.76
CA VAL A 180 15.28 -14.95 7.19
C VAL A 180 15.93 -13.57 7.22
N VAL A 181 17.15 -13.49 7.76
CA VAL A 181 17.89 -12.23 7.91
C VAL A 181 18.41 -11.73 6.55
N GLU A 182 18.99 -12.60 5.73
CA GLU A 182 19.69 -12.25 4.49
C GLU A 182 18.71 -12.01 3.31
N GLU A 183 17.66 -12.83 3.17
CA GLU A 183 16.75 -12.78 1.99
C GLU A 183 15.32 -12.29 2.28
N LEU A 184 14.75 -12.60 3.45
CA LEU A 184 13.31 -12.38 3.69
C LEU A 184 12.97 -11.04 4.35
N LEU A 185 13.57 -10.73 5.49
CA LEU A 185 13.21 -9.57 6.31
C LEU A 185 14.24 -8.44 6.29
N GLN A 186 15.53 -8.74 6.18
CA GLN A 186 16.61 -7.76 6.32
C GLN A 186 16.48 -6.90 7.60
N ASP A 187 15.89 -7.47 8.65
CA ASP A 187 15.59 -6.83 9.93
C ASP A 187 16.28 -7.64 11.04
N LEU A 188 17.10 -6.97 11.84
CA LEU A 188 17.90 -7.53 12.94
C LEU A 188 17.29 -7.25 14.33
N SER A 189 15.99 -6.95 14.40
CA SER A 189 15.32 -6.74 15.68
C SER A 189 15.41 -7.95 16.62
N GLY A 190 15.62 -7.72 17.92
CA GLY A 190 15.84 -8.81 18.88
C GLY A 190 14.69 -9.82 18.99
N LEU A 191 13.44 -9.39 18.73
CA LEU A 191 12.26 -10.28 18.77
C LEU A 191 12.11 -11.16 17.50
N THR A 192 12.40 -10.61 16.31
CA THR A 192 12.39 -11.37 15.05
C THR A 192 13.44 -12.47 15.08
N LEU A 193 14.66 -12.11 15.46
CA LEU A 193 15.78 -13.04 15.54
C LEU A 193 15.49 -14.16 16.55
N GLY A 194 15.00 -13.82 17.75
CA GLY A 194 14.70 -14.82 18.78
C GLY A 194 13.64 -15.84 18.35
N THR A 195 12.55 -15.38 17.76
CA THR A 195 11.45 -16.28 17.32
C THR A 195 11.82 -17.10 16.09
N ALA A 196 12.58 -16.52 15.15
CA ALA A 196 13.14 -17.23 14.00
C ALA A 196 14.14 -18.32 14.42
N ILE A 197 15.01 -18.05 15.41
CA ILE A 197 15.94 -19.04 15.97
C ILE A 197 15.18 -20.21 16.56
N ILE A 198 14.19 -19.96 17.43
CA ILE A 198 13.45 -21.02 18.11
C ILE A 198 12.66 -21.87 17.12
N ALA A 199 11.92 -21.24 16.20
CA ALA A 199 11.15 -21.94 15.19
C ALA A 199 12.05 -22.75 14.24
N SER A 200 13.18 -22.19 13.80
CA SER A 200 14.14 -22.88 12.91
C SER A 200 14.85 -24.03 13.60
N PHE A 201 15.23 -23.87 14.87
CA PHE A 201 15.80 -24.93 15.69
C PHE A 201 14.83 -26.10 15.84
N ILE A 202 13.60 -25.83 16.27
CA ILE A 202 12.57 -26.87 16.43
C ILE A 202 12.24 -27.51 15.08
N GLY A 203 12.08 -26.70 14.03
CA GLY A 203 11.84 -27.16 12.67
C GLY A 203 12.91 -28.16 12.18
N GLY A 204 14.18 -27.77 12.31
CA GLY A 204 15.32 -28.59 11.89
C GLY A 204 15.51 -29.84 12.75
N VAL A 205 15.41 -29.72 14.08
CA VAL A 205 15.60 -30.85 15.02
C VAL A 205 14.47 -31.86 14.90
N VAL A 206 13.20 -31.43 14.90
CA VAL A 206 12.05 -32.33 14.78
C VAL A 206 12.06 -33.03 13.42
N SER A 207 12.36 -32.31 12.34
CA SER A 207 12.56 -32.93 11.03
C SER A 207 13.65 -34.01 11.10
N ARG A 208 14.83 -33.70 11.66
CA ARG A 208 15.93 -34.65 11.82
C ARG A 208 15.55 -35.89 12.64
N LEU A 209 14.74 -35.75 13.69
CA LEU A 209 14.26 -36.87 14.52
C LEU A 209 13.23 -37.76 13.81
N LEU A 210 12.27 -37.17 13.07
CA LEU A 210 11.19 -37.89 12.39
C LEU A 210 11.63 -38.58 11.07
N GLY A 211 12.91 -38.93 10.93
CA GLY A 211 13.43 -39.51 9.69
C GLY A 211 13.66 -38.48 8.57
N GLY A 212 13.67 -37.18 8.90
CA GLY A 212 14.04 -36.10 8.00
C GLY A 212 15.50 -36.13 7.59
N ARG A 213 16.37 -36.99 8.18
CA ARG A 213 17.76 -37.28 7.73
C ARG A 213 17.80 -37.43 6.21
N SER A 214 18.09 -36.33 5.52
CA SER A 214 17.96 -36.20 4.06
C SER A 214 19.20 -36.71 3.36
N LEU A 215 20.31 -36.74 4.08
CA LEU A 215 21.58 -37.25 3.66
C LEU A 215 22.14 -38.02 4.87
N LEU A 216 22.03 -39.34 4.86
CA LEU A 216 23.21 -40.11 5.23
C LEU A 216 24.12 -39.98 4.00
N LEU A 217 24.79 -38.83 3.87
CA LEU A 217 26.17 -38.89 3.39
C LEU A 217 26.78 -39.91 4.33
N ASN A 218 26.99 -41.14 3.86
CA ASN A 218 27.62 -42.16 4.66
C ASN A 218 28.81 -41.47 5.33
N LEU A 219 28.79 -41.34 6.65
CA LEU A 219 29.92 -40.83 7.41
C LEU A 219 31.19 -41.66 7.14
N GLU A 220 31.03 -42.83 6.52
CA GLU A 220 32.08 -43.70 5.99
C GLU A 220 32.74 -43.16 4.70
N LEU A 221 32.08 -42.34 3.86
CA LEU A 221 32.67 -41.70 2.67
C LEU A 221 33.32 -40.34 2.99
N THR A 222 32.85 -39.63 4.01
CA THR A 222 33.47 -38.41 4.55
C THR A 222 34.76 -38.67 5.34
N GLN A 223 35.18 -39.94 5.46
CA GLN A 223 36.54 -40.31 5.88
C GLN A 223 37.61 -39.95 4.84
N SER A 224 37.21 -39.50 3.65
CA SER A 224 38.11 -38.75 2.76
C SER A 224 38.38 -37.40 3.40
N SER A 225 39.49 -37.29 4.13
CA SER A 225 39.95 -36.09 4.82
C SER A 225 39.91 -34.88 3.88
N SER A 226 38.92 -34.02 4.05
CA SER A 226 38.87 -32.71 3.43
C SER A 226 40.07 -31.90 3.94
N SER A 227 41.09 -31.75 3.11
CA SER A 227 42.20 -30.84 3.37
C SER A 227 41.99 -29.59 2.56
N PHE A 228 42.26 -28.44 3.16
CA PHE A 228 42.37 -27.18 2.44
C PHE A 228 43.83 -26.77 2.39
N SER A 229 44.37 -26.63 1.18
CA SER A 229 45.70 -26.07 0.94
C SER A 229 45.63 -24.66 0.36
N ILE A 230 46.62 -23.82 0.69
CA ILE A 230 46.76 -22.46 0.14
C ILE A 230 46.91 -22.50 -1.39
N ILE A 231 47.52 -23.55 -1.93
CA ILE A 231 47.76 -23.72 -3.37
C ILE A 231 46.44 -23.92 -4.14
N GLU A 232 45.37 -24.33 -3.47
CA GLU A 232 44.05 -24.54 -4.09
C GLU A 232 43.25 -23.22 -4.25
N ILE A 233 43.66 -22.13 -3.60
CA ILE A 233 42.94 -20.84 -3.63
C ILE A 233 42.64 -20.34 -5.05
N PRO A 234 43.59 -20.35 -6.02
CA PRO A 234 43.32 -19.97 -7.39
C PRO A 234 42.23 -20.82 -8.06
N PHE A 235 42.15 -22.12 -7.76
CA PHE A 235 41.12 -23.00 -8.32
C PHE A 235 39.74 -22.71 -7.73
N TYR A 236 39.65 -22.41 -6.43
CA TYR A 236 38.39 -21.96 -5.82
C TYR A 236 37.95 -20.60 -6.35
N LEU A 237 38.88 -19.70 -6.67
CA LEU A 237 38.59 -18.43 -7.35
C LEU A 237 38.05 -18.67 -8.77
N VAL A 238 38.68 -19.55 -9.55
CA VAL A 238 38.21 -19.94 -10.89
C VAL A 238 36.83 -20.58 -10.81
N LEU A 239 36.61 -21.50 -9.87
CA LEU A 239 35.31 -22.10 -9.59
C LEU A 239 34.26 -21.03 -9.29
N GLY A 240 34.57 -20.07 -8.41
CA GLY A 240 33.67 -18.98 -8.09
C GLY A 240 33.34 -18.10 -9.30
N VAL A 241 34.34 -17.73 -10.11
CA VAL A 241 34.12 -16.94 -11.34
C VAL A 241 33.21 -17.70 -12.31
N LEU A 242 33.51 -18.96 -12.60
CA LEU A 242 32.72 -19.78 -13.51
C LEU A 242 31.31 -20.02 -12.98
N ALA A 243 31.16 -20.30 -11.68
CA ALA A 243 29.87 -20.45 -11.02
C ALA A 243 29.04 -19.16 -11.14
N GLY A 244 29.65 -18.00 -10.93
CA GLY A 244 28.98 -16.70 -11.04
C GLY A 244 28.52 -16.39 -12.46
N LEU A 245 29.36 -16.65 -13.47
CA LEU A 245 29.01 -16.47 -14.89
C LEU A 245 27.87 -17.39 -15.32
N LEU A 246 27.98 -18.69 -15.01
CA LEU A 246 26.98 -19.69 -15.38
C LEU A 246 25.67 -19.50 -14.60
N ALA A 247 25.73 -19.08 -13.34
CA ALA A 247 24.53 -18.73 -12.55
C ALA A 247 23.83 -17.48 -13.09
N ALA A 248 24.57 -16.47 -13.56
CA ALA A 248 23.97 -15.31 -14.24
C ALA A 248 23.28 -15.74 -15.54
N LEU A 249 23.91 -16.59 -16.35
CA LEU A 249 23.29 -17.18 -17.54
C LEU A 249 22.02 -17.98 -17.19
N PHE A 250 22.08 -18.79 -16.13
CA PHE A 250 20.95 -19.55 -15.62
C PHE A 250 19.79 -18.65 -15.21
N ASN A 251 20.04 -17.61 -14.42
CA ASN A 251 19.03 -16.63 -13.99
C ASN A 251 18.38 -15.91 -15.18
N ARG A 252 19.17 -15.51 -16.18
CA ARG A 252 18.65 -14.92 -17.42
C ARG A 252 17.78 -15.93 -18.18
N GLY A 253 18.24 -17.17 -18.31
CA GLY A 253 17.48 -18.24 -18.92
C GLY A 253 16.15 -18.49 -18.22
N LEU A 254 16.11 -18.48 -16.88
CA LEU A 254 14.88 -18.69 -16.11
C LEU A 254 13.85 -17.60 -16.43
N ILE A 255 14.28 -16.34 -16.49
CA ILE A 255 13.43 -15.20 -16.83
C ILE A 255 12.89 -15.33 -18.27
N GLU A 256 13.75 -15.66 -19.24
CA GLU A 256 13.33 -15.82 -20.64
C GLU A 256 12.41 -17.03 -20.82
N SER A 257 12.64 -18.14 -20.09
CA SER A 257 11.75 -19.29 -20.07
C SER A 257 10.35 -18.91 -19.58
N ILE A 258 10.25 -18.18 -18.45
CA ILE A 258 8.95 -17.69 -17.93
C ILE A 258 8.25 -16.79 -18.95
N LYS A 259 8.98 -15.85 -19.59
CA LYS A 259 8.41 -14.98 -20.63
C LYS A 259 7.88 -15.79 -21.82
N THR A 260 8.62 -16.81 -22.25
CA THR A 260 8.25 -17.69 -23.35
C THR A 260 6.96 -18.45 -23.01
N TYR A 261 6.88 -19.06 -21.83
CA TYR A 261 5.66 -19.72 -21.38
C TYR A 261 4.46 -18.79 -21.20
N ARG A 262 4.67 -17.50 -20.93
CA ARG A 262 3.59 -16.51 -20.89
C ARG A 262 3.10 -16.08 -22.27
N ARG A 263 3.96 -16.12 -23.30
CA ARG A 263 3.58 -15.86 -24.70
C ARG A 263 2.75 -17.01 -25.27
N LEU A 264 3.03 -18.23 -24.82
CA LEU A 264 2.22 -19.41 -25.10
C LEU A 264 0.94 -19.32 -24.26
N HIS A 265 -0.20 -18.95 -24.86
CA HIS A 265 -1.49 -18.76 -24.19
C HIS A 265 -2.13 -20.10 -23.74
N VAL A 266 -1.42 -20.83 -22.89
CA VAL A 266 -1.73 -22.21 -22.47
C VAL A 266 -2.01 -22.24 -20.97
N SER A 267 -3.00 -23.04 -20.55
CA SER A 267 -3.38 -23.19 -19.14
C SER A 267 -2.23 -23.75 -18.28
N LEU A 268 -2.25 -23.48 -16.97
CA LEU A 268 -1.19 -23.94 -16.06
C LEU A 268 -1.05 -25.49 -16.05
N PRO A 269 -2.12 -26.30 -16.03
CA PRO A 269 -2.03 -27.77 -16.05
C PRO A 269 -1.27 -28.28 -17.27
N LEU A 270 -1.55 -27.73 -18.46
CA LEU A 270 -0.90 -28.18 -19.68
C LEU A 270 0.57 -27.73 -19.73
N ARG A 271 0.90 -26.53 -19.25
CA ARG A 271 2.31 -26.09 -19.15
C ARG A 271 3.14 -27.01 -18.26
N VAL A 272 2.62 -27.37 -17.09
CA VAL A 272 3.31 -28.27 -16.15
C VAL A 272 3.37 -29.70 -16.71
N ALA A 273 2.30 -30.18 -17.35
CA ALA A 273 2.27 -31.48 -18.01
C ALA A 273 3.33 -31.59 -19.12
N LEU A 274 3.46 -30.57 -19.98
CA LEU A 274 4.48 -30.53 -21.03
C LEU A 274 5.89 -30.50 -20.45
N ALA A 275 6.12 -29.74 -19.37
CA ALA A 275 7.41 -29.73 -18.70
C ALA A 275 7.76 -31.10 -18.10
N GLY A 276 6.78 -31.80 -17.50
CA GLY A 276 6.94 -33.16 -17.00
C GLY A 276 7.20 -34.17 -18.12
N PHE A 277 6.49 -34.06 -19.24
CA PHE A 277 6.70 -34.88 -20.43
C PHE A 277 8.12 -34.73 -20.99
N ILE A 278 8.58 -33.49 -21.21
CA ILE A 278 9.92 -33.18 -21.71
C ILE A 278 10.98 -33.70 -20.74
N SER A 279 10.80 -33.47 -19.43
CA SER A 279 11.71 -33.98 -18.40
C SER A 279 11.79 -35.51 -18.42
N GLY A 280 10.64 -36.18 -18.53
CA GLY A 280 10.56 -37.64 -18.63
C GLY A 280 11.27 -38.20 -19.87
N ILE A 281 11.15 -37.53 -21.03
CA ILE A 281 11.85 -37.95 -22.26
C ILE A 281 13.35 -37.84 -22.08
N VAL A 282 13.85 -36.66 -21.69
CA VAL A 282 15.28 -36.43 -21.56
C VAL A 282 15.91 -37.38 -20.54
N VAL A 283 15.27 -37.54 -19.38
CA VAL A 283 15.74 -38.44 -18.32
C VAL A 283 15.68 -39.92 -18.72
N ALA A 284 14.77 -40.32 -19.61
CA ALA A 284 14.72 -41.70 -20.12
C ALA A 284 15.95 -42.08 -20.97
N PHE A 285 16.53 -41.11 -21.68
CA PHE A 285 17.75 -41.30 -22.49
C PHE A 285 19.05 -41.10 -21.69
N LEU A 286 18.97 -40.58 -20.46
CA LEU A 286 20.12 -40.45 -19.56
C LEU A 286 20.41 -41.77 -18.82
N PRO A 287 21.63 -41.94 -18.27
CA PRO A 287 21.97 -43.12 -17.48
C PRO A 287 20.99 -43.34 -16.32
N SER A 288 20.77 -44.59 -15.91
CA SER A 288 19.80 -44.95 -14.87
C SER A 288 19.99 -44.19 -13.55
N SER A 289 21.23 -43.82 -13.21
CA SER A 289 21.57 -42.99 -12.05
C SER A 289 20.91 -41.60 -12.03
N PHE A 290 20.47 -41.10 -13.18
CA PHE A 290 19.84 -39.78 -13.36
C PHE A 290 18.32 -39.82 -13.22
N ARG A 291 17.73 -41.03 -13.17
CA ARG A 291 16.29 -41.20 -13.04
C ARG A 291 15.79 -40.79 -11.66
N ASP A 292 16.66 -40.79 -10.66
CA ASP A 292 16.42 -40.22 -9.35
C ASP A 292 17.22 -38.92 -9.13
N ASN A 293 16.51 -37.83 -8.84
CA ASN A 293 17.10 -36.51 -8.61
C ASN A 293 17.88 -36.44 -7.30
N THR A 294 17.47 -37.20 -6.27
CA THR A 294 18.22 -37.31 -5.01
C THR A 294 19.48 -38.13 -5.20
N GLY A 295 19.37 -39.29 -5.85
CA GLY A 295 20.50 -40.14 -6.21
C GLY A 295 21.54 -39.46 -7.08
N LEU A 296 21.14 -38.63 -8.06
CA LEU A 296 22.09 -37.89 -8.92
C LEU A 296 23.02 -36.98 -8.10
N ARG A 297 22.47 -36.26 -7.11
CA ARG A 297 23.26 -35.40 -6.23
C ARG A 297 24.26 -36.21 -5.41
N GLU A 298 23.80 -37.29 -4.79
CA GLU A 298 24.64 -38.17 -3.96
C GLU A 298 25.73 -38.85 -4.80
N PHE A 299 25.40 -39.27 -6.03
CA PHE A 299 26.32 -39.89 -6.98
C PHE A 299 27.50 -38.97 -7.36
N VAL A 300 27.25 -37.68 -7.58
CA VAL A 300 28.31 -36.70 -7.86
C VAL A 300 29.16 -36.42 -6.61
N ILE A 301 28.54 -36.28 -5.44
CA ILE A 301 29.25 -35.98 -4.19
C ILE A 301 30.08 -37.16 -3.70
N ALA A 302 29.61 -38.39 -3.92
CA ALA A 302 30.31 -39.62 -3.55
C ALA A 302 31.60 -39.86 -4.37
N GLY A 303 31.92 -38.98 -5.33
CA GLY A 303 33.11 -39.07 -6.17
C GLY A 303 33.07 -40.19 -7.20
N GLN A 304 31.92 -40.85 -7.37
CA GLN A 304 31.71 -41.97 -8.29
C GLN A 304 31.41 -41.53 -9.73
N ALA A 305 31.15 -40.23 -9.95
CA ALA A 305 30.88 -39.68 -11.26
C ALA A 305 32.17 -39.42 -12.05
N ASN A 306 32.26 -39.78 -13.32
CA ASN A 306 33.36 -39.30 -14.17
C ASN A 306 33.08 -37.84 -14.60
N ALA A 307 34.12 -37.05 -14.86
CA ALA A 307 34.00 -35.68 -15.38
C ALA A 307 33.00 -35.50 -16.57
N PRO A 308 32.97 -36.38 -17.60
CA PRO A 308 31.96 -36.30 -18.66
C PRO A 308 30.54 -36.54 -18.17
N ILE A 309 30.33 -37.44 -17.21
CA ILE A 309 29.01 -37.71 -16.62
C ILE A 309 28.54 -36.50 -15.83
N ALA A 310 29.43 -35.85 -15.07
CA ALA A 310 29.15 -34.61 -14.37
C ALA A 310 28.81 -33.46 -15.34
N ALA A 311 29.47 -33.38 -16.50
CA ALA A 311 29.16 -32.38 -17.53
C ALA A 311 27.78 -32.61 -18.17
N ILE A 312 27.43 -33.87 -18.47
CA ILE A 312 26.09 -34.24 -18.96
C ILE A 312 25.03 -33.92 -17.89
N ALA A 313 25.30 -34.22 -16.61
CA ALA A 313 24.43 -33.88 -15.50
C ALA A 313 24.22 -32.38 -15.35
N PHE A 314 25.30 -31.60 -15.46
CA PHE A 314 25.21 -30.15 -15.43
C PHE A 314 24.31 -29.65 -16.55
N LEU A 315 24.57 -30.05 -17.81
CA LEU A 315 23.82 -29.55 -18.96
C LEU A 315 22.35 -29.99 -18.93
N ALA A 316 22.09 -31.26 -18.65
CA ALA A 316 20.73 -31.78 -18.57
C ALA A 316 19.94 -31.08 -17.45
N GLN A 317 20.51 -30.99 -16.24
CA GLN A 317 19.87 -30.33 -15.12
C GLN A 317 19.64 -28.85 -15.39
N PHE A 318 20.59 -28.17 -16.05
CA PHE A 318 20.50 -26.75 -16.39
C PHE A 318 19.29 -26.51 -17.31
N LEU A 319 19.20 -27.26 -18.41
CA LEU A 319 18.12 -27.13 -19.40
C LEU A 319 16.77 -27.56 -18.84
N LEU A 320 16.71 -28.71 -18.16
CA LEU A 320 15.45 -29.21 -17.61
C LEU A 320 14.89 -28.29 -16.53
N THR A 321 15.74 -27.69 -15.69
CA THR A 321 15.28 -26.74 -14.67
C THR A 321 14.72 -25.45 -15.28
N LEU A 322 15.28 -24.98 -16.40
CA LEU A 322 14.74 -23.84 -17.14
C LEU A 322 13.31 -24.12 -17.65
N VAL A 323 13.10 -25.28 -18.26
CA VAL A 323 11.79 -25.72 -18.76
C VAL A 323 10.81 -25.90 -17.59
N ALA A 324 11.24 -26.61 -16.55
CA ALA A 324 10.46 -26.90 -15.36
C ALA A 324 9.99 -25.63 -14.63
N PHE A 325 10.92 -24.73 -14.30
CA PHE A 325 10.61 -23.52 -13.54
C PHE A 325 9.78 -22.53 -14.37
N GLY A 326 10.07 -22.41 -15.67
CA GLY A 326 9.32 -21.57 -16.60
C GLY A 326 7.85 -21.95 -16.74
N SER A 327 7.53 -23.24 -16.60
CA SER A 327 6.15 -23.74 -16.69
C SER A 327 5.23 -23.24 -15.55
N GLY A 328 5.79 -22.75 -14.45
CA GLY A 328 5.04 -22.36 -13.25
C GLY A 328 4.74 -23.52 -12.30
N ALA A 329 5.35 -24.69 -12.53
CA ALA A 329 5.22 -25.87 -11.68
C ALA A 329 5.58 -25.55 -10.21
N PRO A 330 4.84 -26.09 -9.22
CA PRO A 330 5.13 -25.86 -7.81
C PRO A 330 6.41 -26.59 -7.41
N GLY A 331 7.50 -25.83 -7.28
CA GLY A 331 8.83 -26.35 -6.97
C GLY A 331 9.86 -25.22 -6.83
N GLY A 332 10.92 -25.48 -6.08
CA GLY A 332 11.97 -24.52 -5.74
C GLY A 332 13.27 -24.74 -6.51
N LEU A 333 14.13 -23.72 -6.54
CA LEU A 333 15.39 -23.74 -7.29
C LEU A 333 16.60 -24.23 -6.49
N PHE A 334 16.49 -24.33 -5.17
CA PHE A 334 17.62 -24.64 -4.29
C PHE A 334 18.29 -25.98 -4.62
N ALA A 335 17.52 -27.06 -4.77
CA ALA A 335 18.11 -28.37 -5.05
C ALA A 335 18.80 -28.41 -6.44
N PRO A 336 18.16 -27.94 -7.53
CA PRO A 336 18.84 -27.80 -8.82
C PRO A 336 20.11 -26.96 -8.77
N SER A 337 20.12 -25.81 -8.10
CA SER A 337 21.32 -24.97 -8.01
C SER A 337 22.46 -25.64 -7.24
N LEU A 338 22.14 -26.41 -6.20
CA LEU A 338 23.15 -27.18 -5.47
C LEU A 338 23.71 -28.31 -6.35
N ILE A 339 22.88 -29.02 -7.12
CA ILE A 339 23.34 -30.07 -8.06
C ILE A 339 24.23 -29.48 -9.15
N LEU A 340 23.82 -28.36 -9.76
CA LEU A 340 24.62 -27.65 -10.77
C LEU A 340 25.97 -27.21 -10.20
N GLY A 341 25.97 -26.64 -9.00
CA GLY A 341 27.20 -26.28 -8.30
C GLY A 341 28.09 -27.47 -8.00
N SER A 342 27.51 -28.58 -7.55
CA SER A 342 28.24 -29.84 -7.28
C SER A 342 28.92 -30.37 -8.55
N CYS A 343 28.20 -30.40 -9.67
CA CYS A 343 28.76 -30.86 -10.95
C CYS A 343 29.90 -29.95 -11.44
N LEU A 344 29.71 -28.63 -11.38
CA LEU A 344 30.74 -27.67 -11.80
C LEU A 344 31.98 -27.77 -10.90
N GLY A 345 31.78 -27.82 -9.59
CA GLY A 345 32.83 -28.04 -8.60
C GLY A 345 33.59 -29.33 -8.86
N TYR A 346 32.87 -30.44 -9.05
CA TYR A 346 33.47 -31.74 -9.35
C TYR A 346 34.35 -31.71 -10.60
N ILE A 347 33.88 -31.10 -11.70
CA ILE A 347 34.66 -30.98 -12.94
C ILE A 347 35.97 -30.21 -12.71
N ILE A 348 35.92 -29.10 -11.97
CA ILE A 348 37.11 -28.30 -11.66
C ILE A 348 38.05 -29.06 -10.71
N GLY A 349 37.50 -29.77 -9.73
CA GLY A 349 38.28 -30.58 -8.81
C GLY A 349 38.99 -31.76 -9.49
N VAL A 350 38.36 -32.42 -10.46
CA VAL A 350 39.04 -33.43 -11.29
C VAL A 350 40.17 -32.79 -12.10
N GLY A 351 39.96 -31.59 -12.64
CA GLY A 351 40.99 -30.85 -13.35
C GLY A 351 42.18 -30.48 -12.47
N GLU A 352 41.93 -29.99 -11.26
CA GLU A 352 43.00 -29.68 -10.29
C GLU A 352 43.74 -30.94 -9.85
N PHE A 353 43.01 -32.02 -9.53
CA PHE A 353 43.60 -33.30 -9.14
C PHE A 353 44.51 -33.87 -10.23
N GLN A 354 44.17 -33.70 -11.52
CA GLN A 354 45.02 -34.12 -12.63
C GLN A 354 46.27 -33.26 -12.83
N LEU A 355 46.23 -31.98 -12.44
CA LEU A 355 47.34 -31.04 -12.62
C LEU A 355 48.32 -31.03 -11.46
N PHE A 356 47.80 -31.04 -10.22
CA PHE A 356 48.59 -30.86 -8.99
C PHE A 356 48.44 -32.02 -8.00
N GLY A 357 47.33 -32.76 -8.06
CA GLY A 357 47.09 -33.93 -7.20
C GLY A 357 46.93 -33.60 -5.71
N LEU A 358 46.59 -32.34 -5.37
CA LEU A 358 46.55 -31.87 -3.98
C LEU A 358 45.12 -31.87 -3.40
N GLY A 359 44.11 -31.49 -4.18
CA GLY A 359 42.74 -31.37 -3.72
C GLY A 359 41.85 -32.58 -4.03
N SER A 360 40.84 -32.80 -3.19
CA SER A 360 39.82 -33.82 -3.44
C SER A 360 38.70 -33.27 -4.33
N PRO A 361 38.31 -33.97 -5.42
CA PRO A 361 37.16 -33.57 -6.25
C PRO A 361 35.85 -33.40 -5.45
N THR A 362 35.70 -34.13 -4.34
CA THR A 362 34.53 -34.02 -3.46
C THR A 362 34.50 -32.68 -2.70
N THR A 363 35.65 -32.18 -2.26
CA THR A 363 35.79 -30.86 -1.62
C THR A 363 35.38 -29.74 -2.60
N TYR A 364 35.84 -29.80 -3.84
CA TYR A 364 35.44 -28.85 -4.87
C TYR A 364 33.96 -28.95 -5.23
N ALA A 365 33.39 -30.16 -5.29
CA ALA A 365 31.96 -30.35 -5.50
C ALA A 365 31.14 -29.65 -4.39
N LEU A 366 31.51 -29.84 -3.12
CA LEU A 366 30.85 -29.18 -1.99
C LEU A 366 31.04 -27.66 -2.02
N ALA A 367 32.25 -27.17 -2.32
CA ALA A 367 32.49 -25.74 -2.51
C ALA A 367 31.65 -25.15 -3.65
N GLY A 368 31.53 -25.90 -4.76
CA GLY A 368 30.76 -25.54 -5.94
C GLY A 368 29.26 -25.45 -5.67
N MET A 369 28.72 -26.35 -4.82
CA MET A 369 27.33 -26.28 -4.34
C MET A 369 27.02 -24.90 -3.74
N GLY A 370 27.86 -24.44 -2.81
CA GLY A 370 27.73 -23.13 -2.17
C GLY A 370 27.91 -21.99 -3.18
N ALA A 371 28.94 -22.08 -4.02
CA ALA A 371 29.27 -21.06 -5.00
C ALA A 371 28.14 -20.78 -6.00
N PHE A 372 27.60 -21.82 -6.63
CA PHE A 372 26.53 -21.66 -7.61
C PHE A 372 25.21 -21.21 -6.95
N PHE A 373 24.85 -21.80 -5.81
CA PHE A 373 23.64 -21.41 -5.06
C PHE A 373 23.70 -19.95 -4.58
N SER A 374 24.86 -19.50 -4.09
CA SER A 374 25.10 -18.12 -3.67
C SER A 374 24.86 -17.12 -4.81
N ALA A 375 25.35 -17.40 -6.02
CA ALA A 375 25.13 -16.53 -7.17
C ALA A 375 23.68 -16.53 -7.69
N VAL A 376 23.02 -17.70 -7.71
CA VAL A 376 21.62 -17.81 -8.15
C VAL A 376 20.69 -17.04 -7.22
N SER A 377 20.83 -17.26 -5.91
CA SER A 377 19.90 -16.75 -4.90
C SER A 377 20.33 -15.43 -4.26
N LYS A 378 21.58 -15.00 -4.45
CA LYS A 378 22.20 -13.80 -3.84
C LYS A 378 22.27 -13.82 -2.31
N VAL A 379 22.53 -15.00 -1.74
CA VAL A 379 22.62 -15.24 -0.29
C VAL A 379 23.92 -15.98 0.08
N PRO A 380 25.10 -15.34 -0.01
CA PRO A 380 26.39 -15.98 0.27
C PRO A 380 26.50 -16.57 1.67
N ILE A 381 26.03 -15.89 2.72
CA ILE A 381 26.20 -16.37 4.10
C ILE A 381 25.33 -17.62 4.32
N THR A 382 24.07 -17.56 3.90
CA THR A 382 23.15 -18.70 3.97
C THR A 382 23.67 -19.87 3.16
N ALA A 383 24.25 -19.65 1.97
CA ALA A 383 24.81 -20.71 1.13
C ALA A 383 25.94 -21.47 1.84
N ILE A 384 26.90 -20.74 2.43
CA ILE A 384 28.02 -21.31 3.18
C ILE A 384 27.49 -22.14 4.36
N VAL A 385 26.55 -21.59 5.14
CA VAL A 385 26.02 -22.25 6.32
C VAL A 385 25.16 -23.46 5.98
N ILE A 386 24.39 -23.45 4.88
CA ILE A 386 23.67 -24.64 4.41
C ILE A 386 24.66 -25.78 4.15
N VAL A 387 25.70 -25.54 3.34
CA VAL A 387 26.65 -26.62 2.99
C VAL A 387 27.42 -27.08 4.23
N PHE A 388 27.85 -26.15 5.08
CA PHE A 388 28.50 -26.45 6.34
C PHE A 388 27.61 -27.28 7.28
N GLU A 389 26.35 -26.90 7.53
CA GLU A 389 25.46 -27.65 8.43
C GLU A 389 25.08 -29.03 7.86
N MET A 390 25.05 -29.18 6.53
CA MET A 390 24.80 -30.48 5.89
C MET A 390 26.01 -31.43 5.95
N THR A 391 27.23 -30.91 5.96
CA THR A 391 28.49 -31.69 5.93
C THR A 391 29.14 -31.83 7.31
N THR A 392 28.85 -30.89 8.22
CA THR A 392 29.44 -30.76 9.56
C THR A 392 30.97 -30.67 9.59
N ASP A 393 31.55 -30.17 8.50
CA ASP A 393 32.98 -30.14 8.28
C ASP A 393 33.49 -28.68 8.19
N PHE A 394 34.32 -28.31 9.16
CA PHE A 394 34.88 -26.97 9.27
C PHE A 394 35.93 -26.67 8.18
N ASN A 395 36.61 -27.68 7.63
CA ASN A 395 37.62 -27.46 6.60
C ASN A 395 37.02 -26.94 5.28
N LEU A 396 35.73 -27.16 5.05
CA LEU A 396 35.01 -26.68 3.88
C LEU A 396 34.64 -25.20 3.96
N VAL A 397 34.64 -24.60 5.14
CA VAL A 397 34.16 -23.23 5.33
C VAL A 397 34.99 -22.23 4.53
N LEU A 398 36.32 -22.36 4.51
CA LEU A 398 37.21 -21.48 3.76
C LEU A 398 37.01 -21.59 2.22
N PRO A 399 37.07 -22.79 1.61
CA PRO A 399 36.69 -23.00 0.21
C PRO A 399 35.31 -22.43 -0.14
N LEU A 400 34.31 -22.67 0.71
CA LEU A 400 32.95 -22.18 0.52
C LEU A 400 32.89 -20.66 0.55
N MET A 401 33.60 -20.01 1.46
CA MET A 401 33.68 -18.56 1.54
C MET A 401 34.30 -17.96 0.28
N ILE A 402 35.45 -18.49 -0.16
CA ILE A 402 36.13 -18.01 -1.37
C ILE A 402 35.22 -18.18 -2.59
N GLY A 403 34.71 -19.39 -2.82
CA GLY A 403 33.87 -19.69 -3.99
C GLY A 403 32.53 -18.94 -3.98
N SER A 404 31.85 -18.86 -2.83
CA SER A 404 30.53 -18.21 -2.72
C SER A 404 30.62 -16.69 -2.84
N VAL A 405 31.57 -16.05 -2.16
CA VAL A 405 31.73 -14.59 -2.24
C VAL A 405 32.14 -14.17 -3.66
N THR A 406 33.09 -14.89 -4.27
CA THR A 406 33.56 -14.55 -5.62
C THR A 406 32.47 -14.78 -6.68
N SER A 407 31.75 -15.90 -6.59
CA SER A 407 30.58 -16.18 -7.43
C SER A 407 29.48 -15.14 -7.29
N TYR A 408 29.16 -14.73 -6.05
CA TYR A 408 28.22 -13.65 -5.77
C TYR A 408 28.61 -12.34 -6.45
N LEU A 409 29.86 -11.89 -6.25
CA LEU A 409 30.38 -10.62 -6.80
C LEU A 409 30.36 -10.62 -8.33
N VAL A 410 30.77 -11.72 -8.96
CA VAL A 410 30.75 -11.86 -10.43
C VAL A 410 29.31 -11.82 -10.95
N ALA A 411 28.42 -12.62 -10.37
CA ALA A 411 27.03 -12.62 -10.77
C ALA A 411 26.35 -11.26 -10.55
N ASP A 412 26.78 -10.46 -9.56
CA ASP A 412 26.14 -9.19 -9.22
C ASP A 412 26.49 -8.10 -10.22
N LYS A 413 27.74 -8.11 -10.71
CA LYS A 413 28.16 -7.27 -11.83
C LYS A 413 27.41 -7.58 -13.12
N LEU A 414 27.10 -8.85 -13.41
CA LEU A 414 26.38 -9.24 -14.62
C LEU A 414 24.86 -8.99 -14.51
N MET A 415 24.28 -9.29 -13.36
CA MET A 415 22.85 -9.22 -13.11
C MET A 415 22.58 -8.77 -11.67
N SER A 416 22.39 -7.47 -11.49
CA SER A 416 22.14 -6.86 -10.18
C SER A 416 20.82 -7.32 -9.55
N GLY A 417 20.80 -7.48 -8.23
CA GLY A 417 19.63 -7.83 -7.42
C GLY A 417 19.28 -9.33 -7.41
N SER A 418 18.50 -9.76 -6.40
CA SER A 418 18.15 -11.18 -6.22
C SER A 418 17.16 -11.68 -7.28
N LEU A 419 17.28 -12.96 -7.65
CA LEU A 419 16.37 -13.62 -8.59
C LEU A 419 14.91 -13.49 -8.13
N TYR A 420 14.64 -13.66 -6.84
CA TYR A 420 13.30 -13.58 -6.28
C TYR A 420 12.67 -12.19 -6.45
N THR A 421 13.47 -11.13 -6.35
CA THR A 421 13.02 -9.75 -6.59
C THR A 421 12.65 -9.54 -8.07
N LYS A 422 13.43 -10.10 -9.01
CA LYS A 422 13.09 -10.07 -10.44
C LYS A 422 11.84 -10.87 -10.77
N LEU A 423 11.62 -12.01 -10.10
CA LEU A 423 10.40 -12.81 -10.25
C LEU A 423 9.15 -12.06 -9.76
N LEU A 424 9.30 -11.24 -8.71
CA LEU A 424 8.22 -10.36 -8.23
C LEU A 424 7.90 -9.25 -9.23
N HIS A 425 8.93 -8.58 -9.76
CA HIS A 425 8.76 -7.56 -10.81
C HIS A 425 8.05 -8.14 -12.04
N LEU A 426 8.42 -9.36 -12.47
CA LEU A 426 7.72 -10.05 -13.55
C LEU A 426 6.26 -10.37 -13.21
N SER A 427 5.92 -10.50 -11.94
CA SER A 427 4.55 -10.73 -11.49
C SER A 427 3.76 -9.43 -11.29
N GLY A 428 4.34 -8.27 -11.67
CA GLY A 428 3.76 -6.95 -11.51
C GLY A 428 3.87 -6.41 -10.07
N ILE A 429 4.66 -7.07 -9.21
CA ILE A 429 4.88 -6.67 -7.82
C ILE A 429 6.25 -6.00 -7.73
N ASN A 430 6.26 -4.67 -7.63
CA ASN A 430 7.47 -3.92 -7.37
C ASN A 430 7.62 -3.71 -5.86
N ILE A 431 8.62 -4.37 -5.29
CA ILE A 431 9.09 -4.09 -3.94
C ILE A 431 10.34 -3.25 -4.14
N GLU A 432 10.23 -1.94 -3.93
CA GLU A 432 11.42 -1.12 -3.80
C GLU A 432 12.12 -1.55 -2.51
N ASN A 433 13.43 -1.80 -2.58
CA ASN A 433 14.28 -1.95 -1.41
C ASN A 433 14.43 -0.58 -0.77
N VAL A 434 13.34 -0.07 -0.18
CA VAL A 434 13.42 0.98 0.80
C VAL A 434 14.18 0.35 1.95
N SER A 435 15.39 0.87 2.26
CA SER A 435 16.09 0.56 3.50
C SER A 435 15.10 0.53 4.67
N PRO A 436 15.27 -0.33 5.68
CA PRO A 436 14.27 -0.61 6.72
C PRO A 436 14.02 0.58 7.66
N VAL A 437 13.46 1.67 7.12
CA VAL A 437 13.07 2.88 7.83
C VAL A 437 11.56 2.99 7.71
N GLU A 438 10.93 2.11 8.50
CA GLU A 438 9.70 2.34 9.26
C GLU A 438 8.42 2.59 8.46
N GLY A 439 7.44 1.71 8.67
CA GLY A 439 6.06 1.99 8.28
C GLY A 439 5.55 3.26 8.97
N ALA A 440 4.55 3.93 8.40
CA ALA A 440 3.98 5.16 8.98
C ALA A 440 3.56 5.02 10.45
N PHE A 441 3.11 3.83 10.86
CA PHE A 441 2.77 3.48 12.23
C PHE A 441 3.95 3.26 13.17
N THR A 442 5.17 3.19 12.65
CA THR A 442 6.41 3.12 13.43
C THR A 442 7.08 4.50 13.57
N LYS A 443 6.78 5.46 12.68
CA LYS A 443 7.27 6.85 12.74
C LYS A 443 6.40 7.78 13.58
N LEU A 444 5.08 7.62 13.48
CA LEU A 444 4.15 8.53 14.14
C LEU A 444 3.98 8.17 15.61
N THR A 445 4.18 9.15 16.47
CA THR A 445 4.03 9.01 17.91
C THR A 445 2.65 9.48 18.36
N ALA A 446 2.28 9.14 19.60
CA ALA A 446 1.08 9.64 20.26
C ALA A 446 1.03 11.17 20.24
N LYS A 447 2.18 11.84 20.38
CA LYS A 447 2.29 13.32 20.32
C LYS A 447 1.85 13.91 18.97
N ASP A 448 2.04 13.18 17.88
CA ASP A 448 1.79 13.65 16.53
C ASP A 448 0.30 13.58 16.15
N VAL A 449 -0.45 12.68 16.80
CA VAL A 449 -1.87 12.40 16.47
C VAL A 449 -2.84 12.86 17.56
N MET A 450 -2.39 12.98 18.81
CA MET A 450 -3.29 13.31 19.93
C MET A 450 -3.99 14.65 19.77
N GLN A 451 -5.25 14.69 20.21
CA GLN A 451 -5.97 15.94 20.39
C GLN A 451 -5.46 16.62 21.67
N ARG A 452 -4.86 17.80 21.53
CA ARG A 452 -4.24 18.55 22.65
C ARG A 452 -5.24 19.34 23.49
N ARG A 453 -6.35 19.76 22.90
CA ARG A 453 -7.45 20.42 23.63
C ARG A 453 -8.36 19.35 24.19
N VAL A 454 -8.13 19.00 25.45
CA VAL A 454 -8.91 17.97 26.14
C VAL A 454 -9.87 18.67 27.10
N GLU A 455 -11.17 18.45 26.91
CA GLU A 455 -12.17 18.80 27.91
C GLU A 455 -12.04 17.83 29.09
N THR A 456 -11.87 18.36 30.30
CA THR A 456 -11.67 17.58 31.52
C THR A 456 -12.71 17.93 32.56
N LEU A 457 -13.04 16.97 33.42
CA LEU A 457 -13.97 17.15 34.53
C LEU A 457 -13.22 17.14 35.86
N ASP A 458 -13.60 18.01 36.80
CA ASP A 458 -13.09 18.00 38.17
C ASP A 458 -13.66 16.83 38.98
N VAL A 459 -12.87 16.30 39.92
CA VAL A 459 -13.20 15.13 40.75
C VAL A 459 -14.33 15.38 41.75
N GLU A 460 -14.55 16.64 42.16
CA GLU A 460 -15.57 17.02 43.14
C GLU A 460 -16.92 17.44 42.52
N MET A 461 -17.04 17.42 41.17
CA MET A 461 -18.32 17.74 40.53
C MET A 461 -19.40 16.70 40.86
N SER A 462 -20.65 17.18 40.98
CA SER A 462 -21.80 16.32 41.23
C SER A 462 -22.21 15.55 39.97
N VAL A 463 -22.93 14.43 40.14
CA VAL A 463 -23.48 13.66 39.01
C VAL A 463 -24.35 14.53 38.10
N GLU A 464 -25.13 15.44 38.68
CA GLU A 464 -26.02 16.33 37.91
C GLU A 464 -25.24 17.27 36.99
N GLU A 465 -24.14 17.85 37.49
CA GLU A 465 -23.23 18.69 36.70
C GLU A 465 -22.55 17.89 35.59
N VAL A 466 -22.15 16.65 35.88
CA VAL A 466 -21.54 15.74 34.90
C VAL A 466 -22.53 15.40 33.79
N VAL A 467 -23.78 15.05 34.13
CA VAL A 467 -24.84 14.79 33.12
C VAL A 467 -25.09 16.03 32.26
N GLN A 468 -25.04 17.23 32.85
CA GLN A 468 -25.17 18.49 32.12
C GLN A 468 -23.98 18.73 31.17
N ALA A 469 -22.74 18.40 31.60
CA ALA A 469 -21.55 18.47 30.77
C ALA A 469 -21.64 17.52 29.56
N PHE A 470 -22.09 16.28 29.75
CA PHE A 470 -22.34 15.34 28.66
C PHE A 470 -23.43 15.82 27.69
N SER A 471 -24.45 16.54 28.18
CA SER A 471 -25.52 17.08 27.35
C SER A 471 -25.09 18.27 26.49
N ARG A 472 -24.09 19.03 26.94
CA ARG A 472 -23.54 20.19 26.22
C ARG A 472 -22.44 19.80 25.24
N SER A 473 -21.71 18.71 25.50
CA SER A 473 -20.63 18.24 24.63
C SER A 473 -21.10 17.20 23.61
N HIS A 474 -20.26 16.91 22.60
CA HIS A 474 -20.45 15.78 21.69
C HIS A 474 -19.56 14.59 22.06
N HIS A 475 -18.88 14.67 23.21
CA HIS A 475 -17.93 13.67 23.67
C HIS A 475 -18.63 12.56 24.46
N ARG A 476 -18.27 11.30 24.15
CA ARG A 476 -18.84 10.13 24.84
C ARG A 476 -18.11 9.80 26.14
N GLY A 477 -17.37 10.75 26.71
CA GLY A 477 -16.70 10.63 28.00
C GLY A 477 -15.38 11.38 28.11
N PHE A 478 -15.03 11.65 29.36
CA PHE A 478 -14.10 12.70 29.77
C PHE A 478 -13.06 12.16 30.74
N PRO A 479 -11.80 12.63 30.64
CA PRO A 479 -10.82 12.46 31.69
C PRO A 479 -11.22 13.27 32.93
N VAL A 480 -11.10 12.65 34.09
CA VAL A 480 -11.32 13.27 35.40
C VAL A 480 -9.98 13.69 35.98
N VAL A 481 -9.88 14.96 36.38
CA VAL A 481 -8.64 15.57 36.87
C VAL A 481 -8.81 16.14 38.27
N GLU A 482 -7.74 16.06 39.05
CA GLU A 482 -7.60 16.72 40.35
C GLU A 482 -6.33 17.57 40.28
N GLN A 483 -6.45 18.89 40.42
CA GLN A 483 -5.31 19.83 40.30
C GLN A 483 -4.48 19.63 39.01
N GLY A 484 -5.15 19.29 37.89
CA GLY A 484 -4.53 19.06 36.59
C GLY A 484 -3.84 17.70 36.41
N LYS A 485 -3.89 16.82 37.43
CA LYS A 485 -3.42 15.42 37.34
C LYS A 485 -4.57 14.51 36.98
N LEU A 486 -4.32 13.52 36.12
CA LEU A 486 -5.33 12.55 35.73
C LEU A 486 -5.59 11.54 36.86
N VAL A 487 -6.81 11.51 37.37
CA VAL A 487 -7.23 10.60 38.47
C VAL A 487 -8.22 9.52 38.00
N GLY A 488 -8.99 9.78 36.94
CA GLY A 488 -9.98 8.84 36.43
C GLY A 488 -10.46 9.14 35.02
N ILE A 489 -11.40 8.33 34.55
CA ILE A 489 -12.15 8.60 33.32
C ILE A 489 -13.62 8.25 33.55
N VAL A 490 -14.54 9.05 33.00
CA VAL A 490 -15.98 8.80 33.04
C VAL A 490 -16.53 8.69 31.63
N THR A 491 -17.37 7.69 31.37
CA THR A 491 -18.00 7.49 30.06
C THR A 491 -19.51 7.55 30.13
N GLN A 492 -20.16 7.74 28.99
CA GLN A 492 -21.62 7.73 28.90
C GLN A 492 -22.21 6.37 29.35
N THR A 493 -21.47 5.28 29.16
CA THR A 493 -21.86 3.94 29.64
C THR A 493 -21.84 3.87 31.16
N ASP A 494 -20.92 4.58 31.82
CA ASP A 494 -20.87 4.65 33.27
C ASP A 494 -22.05 5.45 33.81
N LEU A 495 -22.46 6.53 33.12
CA LEU A 495 -23.68 7.28 33.46
C LEU A 495 -24.96 6.44 33.39
N LEU A 496 -25.08 5.53 32.42
CA LEU A 496 -26.22 4.62 32.33
C LEU A 496 -26.30 3.68 33.55
N LYS A 497 -25.15 3.17 34.01
CA LYS A 497 -25.09 2.31 35.21
C LYS A 497 -25.49 3.03 36.49
N ILE A 498 -25.29 4.35 36.55
CA ILE A 498 -25.71 5.19 37.71
C ILE A 498 -27.23 5.30 37.75
N ARG A 499 -27.86 5.53 36.59
CA ARG A 499 -29.31 5.65 36.48
C ARG A 499 -30.03 4.38 36.93
N ASP A 500 -29.44 3.22 36.65
CA ASP A 500 -29.97 1.92 37.07
C ASP A 500 -29.79 1.65 38.58
N ARG A 501 -28.88 2.37 39.26
CA ARG A 501 -28.54 2.18 40.68
C ARG A 501 -29.23 3.17 41.64
N ASN A 502 -30.05 4.10 41.17
CA ASN A 502 -30.72 5.13 41.98
C ASN A 502 -29.78 5.90 42.93
N LEU A 503 -28.56 6.23 42.47
CA LEU A 503 -27.62 7.04 43.24
C LEU A 503 -28.15 8.49 43.41
N ALA A 504 -27.85 9.10 44.55
CA ALA A 504 -28.22 10.48 44.83
C ALA A 504 -27.55 11.45 43.84
N LYS A 505 -28.26 12.50 43.43
CA LYS A 505 -27.76 13.48 42.45
C LYS A 505 -26.50 14.22 42.90
N ASP A 506 -26.33 14.36 44.21
CA ASP A 506 -25.20 15.04 44.85
C ASP A 506 -23.96 14.15 45.05
N THR A 507 -24.00 12.90 44.55
CA THR A 507 -22.83 12.00 44.66
C THR A 507 -21.64 12.60 43.90
N PRO A 508 -20.45 12.68 44.51
CA PRO A 508 -19.27 13.22 43.84
C PRO A 508 -18.77 12.30 42.72
N LEU A 509 -18.24 12.88 41.65
CA LEU A 509 -17.74 12.14 40.47
C LEU A 509 -16.66 11.09 40.83
N ARG A 510 -15.91 11.31 41.91
CA ARG A 510 -14.88 10.37 42.40
C ARG A 510 -15.41 8.96 42.67
N GLU A 511 -16.67 8.82 43.07
CA GLU A 511 -17.29 7.52 43.41
C GLU A 511 -17.74 6.74 42.18
N ILE A 512 -17.79 7.41 41.03
CA ILE A 512 -18.42 6.92 39.80
C ILE A 512 -17.39 6.70 38.69
N MET A 513 -16.33 7.51 38.66
CA MET A 513 -15.29 7.41 37.66
C MET A 513 -14.61 6.03 37.68
N THR A 514 -14.08 5.61 36.53
CA THR A 514 -13.15 4.48 36.49
C THR A 514 -11.78 4.98 36.96
N PRO A 515 -11.26 4.53 38.11
CA PRO A 515 -9.97 4.96 38.63
C PRO A 515 -8.84 4.35 37.81
N GLN A 516 -7.69 5.04 37.76
CA GLN A 516 -6.47 4.57 37.10
C GLN A 516 -6.67 4.11 35.64
N PRO A 517 -7.13 5.02 34.74
CA PRO A 517 -7.32 4.67 33.34
C PRO A 517 -6.00 4.24 32.68
N VAL A 518 -6.09 3.37 31.68
CA VAL A 518 -4.95 3.02 30.83
C VAL A 518 -4.52 4.28 30.06
N THR A 519 -3.24 4.62 30.12
CA THR A 519 -2.68 5.83 29.49
C THR A 519 -1.50 5.50 28.59
N VAL A 520 -1.11 6.47 27.75
CA VAL A 520 0.10 6.41 26.92
C VAL A 520 0.94 7.66 27.12
N THR A 521 2.26 7.53 26.95
CA THR A 521 3.18 8.69 26.93
C THR A 521 3.24 9.30 25.52
N PRO A 522 3.61 10.59 25.38
CA PRO A 522 3.73 11.23 24.06
C PRO A 522 4.71 10.53 23.12
N THR A 523 5.68 9.78 23.64
CA THR A 523 6.70 9.04 22.88
C THR A 523 6.24 7.66 22.42
N HIS A 524 5.08 7.17 22.87
CA HIS A 524 4.57 5.88 22.42
C HIS A 524 4.18 5.91 20.95
N ASN A 525 4.52 4.85 20.24
CA ASN A 525 4.21 4.68 18.83
C ASN A 525 2.72 4.41 18.58
N LEU A 526 2.17 4.84 17.43
CA LEU A 526 0.76 4.60 17.10
C LEU A 526 0.39 3.11 17.07
N SER A 527 1.30 2.24 16.63
CA SER A 527 1.12 0.78 16.71
C SER A 527 0.85 0.29 18.15
N ASN A 528 1.56 0.85 19.13
CA ASN A 528 1.34 0.57 20.55
C ASN A 528 0.00 1.15 21.05
N VAL A 529 -0.38 2.34 20.59
CA VAL A 529 -1.66 2.98 20.94
C VAL A 529 -2.84 2.14 20.42
N LEU A 530 -2.81 1.72 19.15
CA LEU A 530 -3.80 0.84 18.54
C LEU A 530 -3.92 -0.49 19.29
N TYR A 531 -2.77 -1.08 19.62
CA TYR A 531 -2.72 -2.32 20.39
C TYR A 531 -3.46 -2.16 21.73
N LEU A 532 -3.24 -1.07 22.47
CA LEU A 532 -3.88 -0.83 23.76
C LEU A 532 -5.39 -0.60 23.63
N LEU A 533 -5.83 0.13 22.60
CA LEU A 533 -7.25 0.34 22.29
C LEU A 533 -7.97 -0.97 21.99
N ASP A 534 -7.34 -1.90 21.28
CA ASP A 534 -7.93 -3.21 20.96
C ASP A 534 -7.85 -4.17 22.15
N ARG A 535 -6.68 -4.29 22.81
CA ARG A 535 -6.46 -5.21 23.92
C ARG A 535 -7.38 -4.98 25.11
N HIS A 536 -7.66 -3.72 25.42
CA HIS A 536 -8.53 -3.32 26.52
C HIS A 536 -9.98 -3.04 26.06
N GLN A 537 -10.28 -3.21 24.77
CA GLN A 537 -11.60 -2.92 24.17
C GLN A 537 -12.13 -1.52 24.54
N ILE A 538 -11.21 -0.55 24.57
CA ILE A 538 -11.50 0.86 24.89
C ILE A 538 -11.45 1.71 23.63
N SER A 539 -12.24 2.78 23.62
CA SER A 539 -12.40 3.67 22.45
C SER A 539 -11.42 4.84 22.42
N ARG A 540 -10.78 5.13 23.56
CA ARG A 540 -9.89 6.29 23.74
C ARG A 540 -8.82 6.02 24.79
N LEU A 541 -7.71 6.71 24.66
CA LEU A 541 -6.57 6.68 25.59
C LEU A 541 -6.14 8.11 25.92
N PRO A 542 -6.13 8.50 27.21
CA PRO A 542 -5.48 9.73 27.64
C PRO A 542 -3.97 9.64 27.42
N VAL A 543 -3.39 10.72 26.89
CA VAL A 543 -1.94 10.91 26.75
C VAL A 543 -1.45 11.74 27.92
N VAL A 544 -0.51 11.19 28.68
CA VAL A 544 0.02 11.81 29.89
C VAL A 544 1.52 11.99 29.83
N GLU A 545 1.99 13.06 30.46
CA GLU A 545 3.41 13.29 30.73
C GLU A 545 3.59 13.34 32.27
N GLY A 546 4.20 12.28 32.82
CA GLY A 546 4.15 12.00 34.25
C GLY A 546 2.72 11.67 34.71
N HIS A 547 2.06 12.62 35.36
CA HIS A 547 0.66 12.51 35.81
C HIS A 547 -0.26 13.58 35.21
N ARG A 548 0.27 14.47 34.37
CA ARG A 548 -0.50 15.55 33.77
C ARG A 548 -1.05 15.11 32.42
N ILE A 549 -2.33 15.38 32.19
CA ILE A 549 -2.95 15.13 30.90
C ILE A 549 -2.50 16.18 29.87
N ILE A 550 -2.00 15.72 28.73
CA ILE A 550 -1.52 16.57 27.64
C ILE A 550 -2.27 16.33 26.32
N GLY A 551 -3.04 15.25 26.23
CA GLY A 551 -3.86 14.95 25.07
C GLY A 551 -4.78 13.75 25.28
N ILE A 552 -5.58 13.46 24.26
CA ILE A 552 -6.37 12.23 24.16
C ILE A 552 -6.30 11.69 22.73
N ILE A 553 -6.23 10.37 22.57
CA ILE A 553 -6.23 9.70 21.26
C ILE A 553 -7.41 8.74 21.19
N THR A 554 -8.16 8.80 20.10
CA THR A 554 -9.24 7.86 19.78
C THR A 554 -8.89 7.00 18.56
N ARG A 555 -9.61 5.89 18.36
CA ARG A 555 -9.47 5.08 17.13
C ARG A 555 -9.71 5.91 15.86
N ALA A 556 -10.62 6.87 15.92
CA ALA A 556 -10.93 7.75 14.78
C ALA A 556 -9.75 8.68 14.45
N ASP A 557 -9.03 9.17 15.45
CA ASP A 557 -7.84 10.02 15.24
C ASP A 557 -6.72 9.23 14.57
N ILE A 558 -6.53 7.98 14.97
CA ILE A 558 -5.51 7.10 14.37
C ILE A 558 -5.87 6.74 12.93
N ILE A 559 -7.12 6.36 12.66
CA ILE A 559 -7.60 6.07 11.30
C ILE A 559 -7.47 7.31 10.41
N ARG A 560 -7.72 8.51 10.97
CA ARG A 560 -7.53 9.77 10.24
C ARG A 560 -6.06 10.04 9.94
N ALA A 561 -5.18 9.91 10.93
CA ALA A 561 -3.75 10.10 10.74
C ALA A 561 -3.15 9.08 9.75
N GLU A 562 -3.63 7.84 9.77
CA GLU A 562 -3.28 6.82 8.77
C GLU A 562 -3.83 7.21 7.40
N ALA A 563 -5.10 7.61 7.29
CA ALA A 563 -5.68 8.06 6.02
C ALA A 563 -4.92 9.26 5.46
N ASP A 564 -4.48 10.21 6.30
CA ASP A 564 -3.71 11.38 5.89
C ASP A 564 -2.28 11.00 5.47
N SER A 565 -1.63 10.08 6.20
CA SER A 565 -0.30 9.54 5.87
C SER A 565 -0.32 8.70 4.60
N LEU A 566 -1.30 7.80 4.46
CA LEU A 566 -1.57 7.07 3.23
C LEU A 566 -1.86 8.07 2.11
N ASN A 567 -2.71 9.07 2.28
CA ASN A 567 -2.98 10.03 1.20
C ASN A 567 -1.75 10.87 0.80
N CYS A 568 -0.77 11.04 1.69
CA CYS A 568 0.54 11.64 1.39
C CYS A 568 1.52 10.68 0.68
N HIS A 569 1.46 9.37 0.96
CA HIS A 569 2.37 8.35 0.41
C HIS A 569 1.77 7.44 -0.68
N THR A 570 0.45 7.47 -0.93
CA THR A 570 -0.26 6.60 -1.90
C THR A 570 -0.12 7.11 -3.33
N ARG A 571 1.10 7.40 -3.76
CA ARG A 571 1.40 7.52 -5.20
C ARG A 571 2.52 6.63 -5.72
N GLU A 572 3.19 5.84 -4.88
CA GLU A 572 4.27 4.96 -5.38
C GLU A 572 3.99 3.46 -5.26
N HIS A 573 3.08 3.02 -4.38
CA HIS A 573 2.95 1.59 -4.03
C HIS A 573 1.59 0.98 -4.42
N GLY A 574 1.20 1.13 -5.69
CA GLY A 574 0.07 0.43 -6.30
C GLY A 574 0.17 0.46 -7.84
N PRO A 575 -0.57 -0.40 -8.58
CA PRO A 575 -0.66 -0.28 -10.03
C PRO A 575 -1.08 1.16 -10.36
N GLN A 576 -0.32 1.83 -11.24
CA GLN A 576 -0.61 3.21 -11.61
C GLN A 576 -2.09 3.33 -12.02
N PRO A 577 -2.83 4.34 -11.52
CA PRO A 577 -4.21 4.53 -11.93
C PRO A 577 -4.23 4.70 -13.46
N GLU A 578 -5.05 3.91 -14.15
CA GLU A 578 -5.22 4.06 -15.59
C GLU A 578 -5.62 5.52 -15.91
N PRO A 579 -5.05 6.12 -16.98
CA PRO A 579 -5.30 7.51 -17.35
C PRO A 579 -6.79 7.76 -17.64
N SER A 580 -7.24 9.00 -17.56
CA SER A 580 -8.62 9.32 -17.94
C SER A 580 -8.83 9.22 -19.46
N TYR A 581 -10.00 8.71 -19.87
CA TYR A 581 -10.33 8.53 -21.28
C TYR A 581 -11.42 9.50 -21.75
N VAL A 582 -11.22 10.07 -22.93
CA VAL A 582 -12.15 11.03 -23.54
C VAL A 582 -13.22 10.27 -24.32
N VAL A 583 -14.49 10.41 -23.92
CA VAL A 583 -15.63 9.73 -24.59
C VAL A 583 -16.49 10.67 -25.42
N TYR A 584 -16.27 11.98 -25.29
CA TYR A 584 -16.93 13.01 -26.07
C TYR A 584 -16.08 14.27 -26.06
N GLN A 585 -15.95 14.91 -27.21
CA GLN A 585 -15.29 16.21 -27.33
C GLN A 585 -15.94 17.01 -28.46
N THR A 586 -16.15 18.31 -28.24
CA THR A 586 -16.45 19.29 -29.30
C THR A 586 -15.31 20.28 -29.40
N ARG A 587 -15.07 20.78 -30.61
CA ARG A 587 -14.00 21.75 -30.90
C ARG A 587 -14.59 23.00 -31.54
N SER A 588 -14.12 24.15 -31.07
CA SER A 588 -14.41 25.48 -31.63
C SER A 588 -13.12 26.06 -32.25
N PRO A 589 -13.18 27.08 -33.14
CA PRO A 589 -11.97 27.69 -33.70
C PRO A 589 -11.05 28.24 -32.60
N SER A 590 -9.76 27.92 -32.67
CA SER A 590 -8.77 28.41 -31.71
C SER A 590 -8.36 29.85 -32.01
N ILE A 591 -8.37 30.68 -30.98
CA ILE A 591 -7.92 32.08 -30.96
C ILE A 591 -6.43 32.15 -30.56
N GLY A 592 -5.92 31.18 -29.80
CA GLY A 592 -4.50 31.06 -29.47
C GLY A 592 -3.99 32.05 -28.40
N ARG A 593 -4.89 32.67 -27.62
CA ARG A 593 -4.56 33.65 -26.57
C ARG A 593 -4.66 33.12 -25.14
N GLY A 594 -5.08 31.87 -24.97
CA GLY A 594 -5.16 31.19 -23.67
C GLY A 594 -6.50 30.47 -23.46
N ARG A 595 -6.57 29.61 -22.45
CA ARG A 595 -7.74 28.76 -22.14
C ARG A 595 -8.16 28.84 -20.67
N LEU A 596 -9.48 28.93 -20.47
CA LEU A 596 -10.14 28.89 -19.18
C LEU A 596 -10.91 27.59 -19.02
N LEU A 597 -10.53 26.76 -18.05
CA LEU A 597 -11.23 25.51 -17.73
C LEU A 597 -12.37 25.74 -16.74
N VAL A 598 -13.56 25.24 -17.07
CA VAL A 598 -14.72 25.20 -16.17
C VAL A 598 -15.17 23.76 -15.99
N PRO A 599 -14.84 23.09 -14.88
CA PRO A 599 -15.42 21.80 -14.54
C PRO A 599 -16.89 21.99 -14.19
N VAL A 600 -17.79 21.46 -15.02
CA VAL A 600 -19.22 21.57 -14.81
C VAL A 600 -19.73 20.24 -14.23
N ALA A 601 -20.45 20.31 -13.12
CA ALA A 601 -20.97 19.11 -12.45
C ALA A 601 -22.44 19.25 -12.02
N ASN A 602 -22.86 20.46 -11.61
CA ASN A 602 -24.22 20.75 -11.19
C ASN A 602 -24.89 21.71 -12.18
N PRO A 603 -26.03 21.35 -12.81
CA PRO A 603 -26.75 22.25 -13.72
C PRO A 603 -27.24 23.55 -13.06
N GLU A 604 -27.54 23.53 -11.76
CA GLU A 604 -28.04 24.72 -11.03
C GLU A 604 -26.96 25.81 -10.91
N THR A 605 -25.71 25.42 -10.66
CA THR A 605 -24.59 26.35 -10.51
C THR A 605 -23.83 26.61 -11.82
N ALA A 606 -24.02 25.75 -12.82
CA ALA A 606 -23.35 25.81 -14.11
C ALA A 606 -23.55 27.15 -14.81
N ALA A 607 -24.78 27.67 -14.85
CA ALA A 607 -25.10 28.90 -15.56
C ALA A 607 -24.31 30.10 -15.02
N THR A 608 -24.28 30.26 -13.69
CA THR A 608 -23.55 31.36 -13.03
C THR A 608 -22.04 31.22 -13.17
N LEU A 609 -21.49 30.02 -13.04
CA LEU A 609 -20.06 29.77 -13.25
C LEU A 609 -19.65 30.07 -14.69
N LEU A 610 -20.48 29.71 -15.67
CA LEU A 610 -20.24 30.02 -17.08
C LEU A 610 -20.35 31.52 -17.39
N GLN A 611 -21.27 32.25 -16.74
CA GLN A 611 -21.35 33.71 -16.85
C GLN A 611 -20.09 34.40 -16.32
N MET A 612 -19.60 33.97 -15.15
CA MET A 612 -18.33 34.46 -14.58
C MET A 612 -17.14 34.11 -15.48
N ALA A 613 -17.08 32.88 -15.99
CA ALA A 613 -16.05 32.45 -16.92
C ALA A 613 -16.09 33.26 -18.23
N ALA A 614 -17.27 33.58 -18.76
CA ALA A 614 -17.45 34.39 -19.96
C ALA A 614 -16.97 35.84 -19.75
N ALA A 615 -17.21 36.42 -18.58
CA ALA A 615 -16.72 37.75 -18.24
C ALA A 615 -15.18 37.78 -18.23
N ILE A 616 -14.54 36.81 -17.58
CA ILE A 616 -13.08 36.67 -17.54
C ILE A 616 -12.51 36.38 -18.93
N ALA A 617 -13.14 35.48 -19.69
CA ALA A 617 -12.69 35.10 -21.03
C ALA A 617 -12.78 36.27 -22.01
N ARG A 618 -13.79 37.14 -21.90
CA ARG A 618 -13.91 38.34 -22.74
C ARG A 618 -12.81 39.37 -22.43
N ASP A 619 -12.49 39.57 -21.16
CA ASP A 619 -11.43 40.48 -20.72
C ASP A 619 -10.04 40.01 -21.16
N ARG A 620 -9.75 38.71 -21.01
CA ARG A 620 -8.44 38.12 -21.36
C ARG A 620 -8.34 37.57 -22.79
N HIS A 621 -9.41 37.64 -23.57
CA HIS A 621 -9.54 36.98 -24.89
C HIS A 621 -9.26 35.47 -24.88
N TYR A 622 -9.70 34.77 -23.83
CA TYR A 622 -9.52 33.32 -23.68
C TYR A 622 -10.63 32.51 -24.34
N GLU A 623 -10.32 31.27 -24.69
CA GLU A 623 -11.30 30.24 -25.02
C GLU A 623 -11.79 29.54 -23.75
N ILE A 624 -13.00 29.01 -23.74
CA ILE A 624 -13.56 28.27 -22.59
C ILE A 624 -13.52 26.77 -22.89
N GLU A 625 -12.94 25.99 -21.99
CA GLU A 625 -13.00 24.53 -22.01
C GLU A 625 -13.95 24.06 -20.89
N CYS A 626 -15.08 23.44 -21.24
CA CYS A 626 -16.03 22.89 -20.29
C CYS A 626 -15.83 21.38 -20.14
N LEU A 627 -15.45 20.94 -18.94
CA LEU A 627 -15.17 19.54 -18.64
C LEU A 627 -16.28 18.94 -17.78
N GLN A 628 -16.82 17.80 -18.20
CA GLN A 628 -17.66 16.94 -17.38
C GLN A 628 -16.95 15.60 -17.15
N VAL A 629 -16.89 15.16 -15.90
CA VAL A 629 -16.26 13.89 -15.53
C VAL A 629 -17.31 12.84 -15.15
N ILE A 630 -17.14 11.61 -15.62
CA ILE A 630 -17.92 10.43 -15.26
C ILE A 630 -17.02 9.47 -14.48
N LEU A 631 -17.44 9.11 -13.27
CA LEU A 631 -16.70 8.19 -12.41
C LEU A 631 -17.04 6.72 -12.72
N VAL A 632 -16.01 5.87 -12.71
CA VAL A 632 -16.12 4.42 -12.85
C VAL A 632 -15.47 3.72 -11.66
N SER A 633 -16.03 2.58 -11.25
CA SER A 633 -15.46 1.74 -10.19
C SER A 633 -14.02 1.34 -10.51
N ARG A 634 -13.13 1.37 -9.51
CA ARG A 634 -11.71 0.97 -9.61
C ARG A 634 -11.48 -0.49 -10.05
N GLN A 635 -12.54 -1.29 -10.10
CA GLN A 635 -12.49 -2.69 -10.52
C GLN A 635 -12.72 -2.89 -12.03
N LYS A 636 -13.08 -1.84 -12.77
CA LYS A 636 -13.35 -1.90 -14.21
C LYS A 636 -12.52 -0.85 -14.94
N SER A 637 -11.87 -1.20 -16.05
CA SER A 637 -11.09 -0.23 -16.82
C SER A 637 -11.99 0.91 -17.34
N PRO A 638 -11.60 2.19 -17.20
CA PRO A 638 -12.31 3.30 -17.83
C PRO A 638 -12.37 3.20 -19.35
N ALA A 639 -11.41 2.51 -19.99
CA ALA A 639 -11.38 2.29 -21.44
C ALA A 639 -12.45 1.31 -21.92
N GLU A 640 -12.78 0.32 -21.10
CA GLU A 640 -13.69 -0.78 -21.47
C GLU A 640 -15.11 -0.61 -20.92
N THR A 641 -15.34 0.38 -20.04
CA THR A 641 -16.63 0.54 -19.37
C THR A 641 -17.61 1.36 -20.22
N PRO A 642 -18.77 0.79 -20.62
CA PRO A 642 -19.79 1.56 -21.32
C PRO A 642 -20.44 2.58 -20.38
N VAL A 643 -20.40 3.86 -20.76
CA VAL A 643 -20.96 4.97 -19.97
C VAL A 643 -22.10 5.68 -20.70
N ARG A 644 -23.15 6.07 -19.96
CA ARG A 644 -24.27 6.86 -20.49
C ARG A 644 -23.93 8.35 -20.46
N THR A 645 -23.69 8.95 -21.62
CA THR A 645 -23.27 10.35 -21.75
C THR A 645 -24.43 11.34 -21.92
N ALA A 646 -25.68 10.89 -22.02
CA ALA A 646 -26.83 11.74 -22.36
C ALA A 646 -27.04 12.94 -21.43
N LYS A 647 -26.98 12.74 -20.10
CA LYS A 647 -27.14 13.82 -19.10
C LYS A 647 -26.00 14.84 -19.20
N SER A 648 -24.76 14.34 -19.29
CA SER A 648 -23.55 15.14 -19.45
C SER A 648 -23.57 15.99 -20.73
N ARG A 649 -23.98 15.40 -21.85
CA ARG A 649 -24.11 16.11 -23.14
C ARG A 649 -25.18 17.20 -23.11
N ARG A 650 -26.32 16.98 -22.44
CA ARG A 650 -27.35 18.02 -22.28
C ARG A 650 -26.81 19.24 -21.53
N LEU A 651 -26.06 19.01 -20.46
CA LEU A 651 -25.45 20.08 -19.67
C LEU A 651 -24.36 20.84 -20.46
N LEU A 652 -23.51 20.12 -21.20
CA LEU A 652 -22.49 20.74 -22.07
C LEU A 652 -23.10 21.50 -23.26
N ARG A 653 -24.20 21.00 -23.84
CA ARG A 653 -24.92 21.69 -24.93
C ARG A 653 -25.43 23.06 -24.49
N ASN A 654 -25.86 23.20 -23.23
CA ASN A 654 -26.25 24.51 -22.70
C ASN A 654 -25.06 25.47 -22.64
N ALA A 655 -23.87 24.98 -22.29
CA ALA A 655 -22.64 25.79 -22.31
C ALA A 655 -22.29 26.26 -23.72
N GLU A 656 -22.44 25.40 -24.74
CA GLU A 656 -22.23 25.78 -26.15
C GLU A 656 -23.21 26.84 -26.64
N VAL A 657 -24.50 26.71 -26.27
CA VAL A 657 -25.54 27.70 -26.63
C VAL A 657 -25.22 29.06 -26.01
N LEU A 658 -24.81 29.08 -24.74
CA LEU A 658 -24.38 30.30 -24.05
C LEU A 658 -23.11 30.90 -24.68
N GLY A 659 -22.13 30.06 -25.03
CA GLY A 659 -20.91 30.47 -25.74
C GLY A 659 -21.19 31.16 -27.07
N LYS A 660 -22.09 30.59 -27.88
CA LYS A 660 -22.55 31.21 -29.14
C LYS A 660 -23.22 32.55 -28.90
N LYS A 661 -24.09 32.65 -27.88
CA LYS A 661 -24.75 33.91 -27.50
C LYS A 661 -23.74 34.99 -27.11
N TRP A 662 -22.66 34.60 -26.42
CA TRP A 662 -21.62 35.52 -25.97
C TRP A 662 -20.50 35.77 -26.98
N LYS A 663 -20.53 35.08 -28.14
CA LYS A 663 -19.48 35.07 -29.18
C LYS A 663 -18.11 34.67 -28.63
N ILE A 664 -18.06 33.68 -27.74
CA ILE A 664 -16.83 33.12 -27.17
C ILE A 664 -16.71 31.66 -27.63
N PRO A 665 -15.54 31.22 -28.14
CA PRO A 665 -15.33 29.80 -28.45
C PRO A 665 -15.41 28.94 -27.19
N VAL A 666 -16.30 27.96 -27.22
CA VAL A 666 -16.48 26.98 -26.15
C VAL A 666 -16.17 25.59 -26.70
N HIS A 667 -15.21 24.92 -26.07
CA HIS A 667 -14.90 23.51 -26.28
C HIS A 667 -15.53 22.72 -25.14
N THR A 668 -16.16 21.58 -25.45
CA THR A 668 -16.74 20.74 -24.40
C THR A 668 -16.13 19.35 -24.42
N GLN A 669 -15.91 18.75 -23.25
CA GLN A 669 -15.28 17.44 -23.12
C GLN A 669 -15.98 16.61 -22.04
N ILE A 670 -16.18 15.31 -22.30
CA ILE A 670 -16.56 14.33 -21.29
C ILE A 670 -15.41 13.34 -21.11
N ARG A 671 -14.92 13.21 -19.88
CA ARG A 671 -13.89 12.23 -19.51
C ARG A 671 -14.43 11.17 -18.56
N VAL A 672 -13.91 9.97 -18.69
CA VAL A 672 -14.21 8.81 -17.84
C VAL A 672 -12.97 8.46 -17.04
N THR A 673 -13.10 8.30 -15.72
CA THR A 673 -11.96 8.13 -14.82
C THR A 673 -12.38 7.45 -13.51
N HIS A 674 -11.39 7.06 -12.70
CA HIS A 674 -11.57 6.66 -11.31
C HIS A 674 -11.53 7.84 -10.31
N ASP A 675 -10.94 8.97 -10.70
CA ASP A 675 -10.75 10.14 -9.84
C ASP A 675 -10.99 11.45 -10.62
N ILE A 676 -11.93 12.26 -10.12
CA ILE A 676 -12.31 13.54 -10.72
C ILE A 676 -11.14 14.53 -10.73
N ALA A 677 -10.37 14.59 -9.63
CA ALA A 677 -9.27 15.55 -9.51
C ALA A 677 -8.18 15.27 -10.55
N HIS A 678 -7.85 13.99 -10.75
CA HIS A 678 -6.90 13.57 -11.80
C HIS A 678 -7.38 13.95 -13.19
N ALA A 679 -8.64 13.67 -13.54
CA ALA A 679 -9.15 14.06 -14.86
C ALA A 679 -9.09 15.58 -15.09
N ILE A 680 -9.31 16.39 -14.04
CA ILE A 680 -9.13 17.85 -14.12
C ILE A 680 -7.67 18.21 -14.34
N LEU A 681 -6.74 17.62 -13.58
CA LEU A 681 -5.30 17.89 -13.69
C LEU A 681 -4.70 17.45 -15.03
N GLU A 682 -5.10 16.27 -15.52
CA GLU A 682 -4.75 15.79 -16.86
C GLU A 682 -5.29 16.74 -17.93
N THR A 683 -6.53 17.22 -17.78
CA THR A 683 -7.09 18.22 -18.72
C THR A 683 -6.30 19.53 -18.67
N ILE A 684 -5.89 19.99 -17.48
CA ILE A 684 -5.06 21.20 -17.33
C ILE A 684 -3.75 21.05 -18.11
N GLN A 685 -3.08 19.91 -17.98
CA GLN A 685 -1.82 19.63 -18.66
C GLN A 685 -2.00 19.44 -20.17
N GLU A 686 -2.91 18.57 -20.60
CA GLU A 686 -3.12 18.24 -22.01
C GLU A 686 -3.68 19.40 -22.84
N ARG A 687 -4.53 20.25 -22.23
CA ARG A 687 -5.15 21.38 -22.93
C ARG A 687 -4.39 22.69 -22.70
N HIS A 688 -3.30 22.68 -21.95
CA HIS A 688 -2.52 23.87 -21.57
C HIS A 688 -3.42 24.98 -21.02
N ILE A 689 -4.13 24.68 -19.93
CA ILE A 689 -5.07 25.60 -19.31
C ILE A 689 -4.32 26.67 -18.51
N ASP A 690 -4.65 27.94 -18.74
CA ASP A 690 -4.04 29.09 -18.05
C ASP A 690 -4.77 29.47 -16.76
N LEU A 691 -6.10 29.28 -16.74
CA LEU A 691 -6.95 29.59 -15.60
C LEU A 691 -8.03 28.53 -15.41
N ILE A 692 -8.23 28.06 -14.18
CA ILE A 692 -9.36 27.20 -13.82
C ILE A 692 -10.36 27.98 -12.96
N LEU A 693 -11.65 27.92 -13.33
CA LEU A 693 -12.75 28.45 -12.55
C LEU A 693 -13.65 27.29 -12.08
N MET A 694 -13.74 27.09 -10.77
CA MET A 694 -14.45 25.94 -10.19
C MET A 694 -15.36 26.37 -9.04
N GLY A 695 -16.58 25.83 -9.01
CA GLY A 695 -17.50 26.03 -7.89
C GLY A 695 -17.23 25.06 -6.74
N TRP A 696 -17.45 25.50 -5.50
CA TRP A 696 -17.49 24.62 -4.33
C TRP A 696 -18.73 24.88 -3.45
N LYS A 697 -19.18 23.87 -2.70
CA LYS A 697 -20.46 23.92 -1.96
C LYS A 697 -20.39 24.60 -0.58
N GLY A 698 -19.22 25.03 -0.11
CA GLY A 698 -19.07 25.72 1.17
C GLY A 698 -19.09 24.84 2.44
N SER A 699 -19.42 23.56 2.36
CA SER A 699 -19.44 22.63 3.50
C SER A 699 -18.95 21.24 3.10
N THR A 700 -18.05 20.65 3.87
CA THR A 700 -17.60 19.25 3.71
C THR A 700 -18.11 18.42 4.89
N SER A 701 -18.54 17.18 4.62
CA SER A 701 -18.83 16.18 5.67
C SER A 701 -17.57 15.37 6.05
N THR A 702 -16.43 15.68 5.44
CA THR A 702 -15.18 14.94 5.58
C THR A 702 -14.26 15.67 6.56
N PRO A 703 -14.13 15.20 7.81
CA PRO A 703 -13.41 15.95 8.83
C PRO A 703 -11.90 15.98 8.52
N GLY A 704 -11.33 17.19 8.49
CA GLY A 704 -9.92 17.44 8.10
C GLY A 704 -9.72 17.92 6.66
N ARG A 705 -10.77 17.94 5.82
CA ARG A 705 -10.76 18.49 4.46
C ARG A 705 -11.54 19.80 4.42
N ILE A 706 -10.92 20.85 3.91
CA ILE A 706 -11.45 22.21 3.99
C ILE A 706 -12.47 22.47 2.87
N PHE A 707 -12.13 22.19 1.61
CA PHE A 707 -13.01 22.43 0.45
C PHE A 707 -13.53 21.13 -0.20
N GLY A 708 -13.04 19.98 0.25
CA GLY A 708 -13.41 18.64 -0.20
C GLY A 708 -12.33 17.99 -1.06
N ASP A 709 -12.42 16.67 -1.28
CA ASP A 709 -11.31 15.90 -1.85
C ASP A 709 -10.86 16.37 -3.23
N VAL A 710 -11.79 16.75 -4.09
CA VAL A 710 -11.50 17.21 -5.45
C VAL A 710 -10.82 18.57 -5.42
N VAL A 711 -11.43 19.54 -4.73
CA VAL A 711 -10.95 20.93 -4.71
C VAL A 711 -9.60 21.02 -4.02
N ASP A 712 -9.42 20.37 -2.86
CA ASP A 712 -8.14 20.37 -2.12
C ASP A 712 -7.00 19.75 -2.95
N THR A 713 -7.30 18.71 -3.73
CA THR A 713 -6.31 18.06 -4.59
C THR A 713 -5.91 18.93 -5.77
N VAL A 714 -6.90 19.58 -6.41
CA VAL A 714 -6.64 20.53 -7.51
C VAL A 714 -5.88 21.76 -7.00
N ILE A 715 -6.23 22.33 -5.85
CA ILE A 715 -5.49 23.44 -5.22
C ILE A 715 -4.01 23.06 -5.00
N ARG A 716 -3.75 21.81 -4.60
CA ARG A 716 -2.39 21.34 -4.32
C ARG A 716 -1.55 21.14 -5.58
N GLN A 717 -2.15 20.75 -6.71
CA GLN A 717 -1.39 20.21 -7.85
C GLN A 717 -1.56 21.02 -9.14
N ALA A 718 -2.55 21.88 -9.24
CA ALA A 718 -2.77 22.70 -10.43
C ALA A 718 -1.66 23.74 -10.61
N THR A 719 -1.05 23.76 -11.79
CA THR A 719 0.02 24.69 -12.18
C THR A 719 -0.50 26.07 -12.61
N CYS A 720 -1.80 26.18 -12.93
CA CYS A 720 -2.46 27.37 -13.49
C CYS A 720 -3.06 28.32 -12.44
N GLU A 721 -3.50 29.52 -12.86
CA GLU A 721 -4.25 30.45 -12.00
C GLU A 721 -5.60 29.82 -11.60
N MET A 722 -6.02 29.97 -10.35
CA MET A 722 -7.22 29.28 -9.83
C MET A 722 -8.19 30.28 -9.22
N VAL A 723 -9.45 30.19 -9.66
CA VAL A 723 -10.60 30.94 -9.16
C VAL A 723 -11.61 29.94 -8.60
N LEU A 724 -11.80 29.99 -7.29
CA LEU A 724 -12.79 29.19 -6.59
C LEU A 724 -14.00 30.07 -6.27
N VAL A 725 -15.20 29.55 -6.50
CA VAL A 725 -16.45 30.28 -6.25
C VAL A 725 -17.38 29.50 -5.34
N LYS A 726 -17.73 30.08 -4.19
CA LYS A 726 -18.88 29.69 -3.37
C LYS A 726 -20.04 30.61 -3.75
N LEU A 727 -21.09 30.07 -4.35
CA LEU A 727 -22.30 30.84 -4.63
C LEU A 727 -23.11 31.02 -3.34
N GLY A 728 -23.63 32.23 -3.13
CA GLY A 728 -24.51 32.54 -2.00
C GLY A 728 -25.85 31.79 -2.07
N LYS A 729 -26.53 31.64 -0.93
CA LYS A 729 -27.87 31.01 -0.90
C LYS A 729 -28.91 31.97 -1.45
N THR A 730 -29.58 31.61 -2.55
CA THR A 730 -30.72 32.39 -3.05
C THR A 730 -31.94 32.24 -2.12
N PRO A 731 -32.81 33.26 -1.99
CA PRO A 731 -33.95 33.25 -1.06
C PRO A 731 -34.91 32.07 -1.22
N GLU A 732 -35.03 31.48 -2.43
CA GLU A 732 -35.88 30.30 -2.66
C GLU A 732 -35.39 29.02 -1.96
N SER A 733 -34.09 28.92 -1.63
CA SER A 733 -33.53 27.76 -0.93
C SER A 733 -33.95 27.68 0.54
N ILE A 734 -34.48 28.78 1.10
CA ILE A 734 -34.98 28.85 2.48
C ILE A 734 -36.38 28.23 2.58
N ILE A 735 -37.18 28.28 1.50
CA ILE A 735 -38.56 27.79 1.49
C ILE A 735 -38.63 26.25 1.42
N ASN A 736 -37.68 25.60 0.74
CA ASN A 736 -37.67 24.13 0.61
C ASN A 736 -37.17 23.37 1.85
N HIS A 737 -36.64 24.07 2.87
CA HIS A 737 -36.25 23.44 4.13
C HIS A 737 -37.34 23.44 5.22
N GLN A 738 -38.51 24.04 4.96
CA GLN A 738 -39.66 24.04 5.87
C GLN A 738 -40.90 23.37 5.24
N ARG A 739 -40.87 22.04 5.12
CA ARG A 739 -42.09 21.22 5.11
C ARG A 739 -41.89 19.95 5.94
N PRO A 740 -42.26 19.93 7.22
CA PRO A 740 -42.54 18.70 7.93
C PRO A 740 -44.02 18.32 7.77
N PHE A 741 -44.29 17.03 7.62
CA PHE A 741 -45.56 16.35 7.91
C PHE A 741 -46.87 16.99 7.40
N LEU A 742 -47.52 16.35 6.43
CA LEU A 742 -48.96 16.04 6.49
C LEU A 742 -49.38 15.14 5.30
N THR A 743 -50.35 14.27 5.59
CA THR A 743 -51.14 13.40 4.68
C THR A 743 -50.68 11.96 4.44
N HIS A 744 -50.77 11.16 5.51
CA HIS A 744 -51.66 9.98 5.45
C HIS A 744 -53.10 10.48 5.27
N LEU A 745 -53.79 10.06 4.21
CA LEU A 745 -55.25 9.84 4.14
C LEU A 745 -55.62 9.37 2.72
N PHE A 746 -56.44 8.32 2.69
CA PHE A 746 -57.12 7.64 1.57
C PHE A 746 -56.52 6.32 1.01
N PRO A 747 -57.33 5.24 0.96
CA PRO A 747 -56.94 3.92 0.51
C PRO A 747 -57.15 3.77 -1.00
N ILE A 748 -56.32 2.96 -1.67
CA ILE A 748 -56.51 2.57 -3.08
C ILE A 748 -56.80 1.06 -3.12
N PRO A 749 -57.92 0.60 -3.72
CA PRO A 749 -58.18 -0.82 -3.94
C PRO A 749 -57.50 -1.32 -5.23
N PRO A 750 -57.28 -2.64 -5.40
CA PRO A 750 -56.55 -3.18 -6.53
C PRO A 750 -57.49 -3.49 -7.71
N LEU A 751 -57.02 -3.38 -8.95
CA LEU A 751 -57.15 -4.41 -10.02
C LEU A 751 -56.73 -3.95 -11.42
N SER A 752 -55.99 -4.86 -12.06
CA SER A 752 -56.14 -5.35 -13.45
C SER A 752 -55.37 -4.72 -14.63
N HIS A 753 -55.00 -5.65 -15.52
CA HIS A 753 -54.10 -5.58 -16.66
C HIS A 753 -54.67 -4.90 -17.90
N SER A 754 -53.84 -4.13 -18.63
CA SER A 754 -53.43 -4.40 -20.04
C SER A 754 -52.77 -3.16 -20.69
N PRO A 755 -51.93 -3.31 -21.72
CA PRO A 755 -51.05 -2.25 -22.22
C PRO A 755 -51.47 -1.71 -23.60
N SER A 756 -51.53 -0.38 -23.78
CA SER A 756 -51.39 0.26 -25.10
C SER A 756 -51.05 1.77 -24.96
N PRO A 757 -50.46 2.42 -25.99
CA PRO A 757 -49.40 3.41 -25.83
C PRO A 757 -49.91 4.86 -25.84
N HIS A 758 -49.43 5.68 -24.91
CA HIS A 758 -49.70 7.12 -24.92
C HIS A 758 -48.41 7.95 -24.92
N LEU A 759 -48.50 9.02 -25.72
CA LEU A 759 -47.52 10.01 -26.11
C LEU A 759 -46.61 10.51 -24.97
N PRO A 760 -45.36 10.93 -25.28
CA PRO A 760 -44.53 11.60 -24.31
C PRO A 760 -45.10 12.99 -23.99
N ILE A 761 -45.48 13.17 -22.73
CA ILE A 761 -45.75 14.46 -22.10
C ILE A 761 -44.49 15.33 -22.28
N VAL A 762 -44.65 16.44 -23.01
CA VAL A 762 -43.64 17.49 -23.15
C VAL A 762 -43.50 18.17 -21.79
N PRO A 763 -42.31 18.17 -21.14
CA PRO A 763 -42.08 19.05 -20.01
C PRO A 763 -41.92 20.48 -20.53
N SER A 764 -42.74 21.38 -20.03
CA SER A 764 -42.68 22.82 -20.26
C SER A 764 -41.27 23.38 -19.97
N PRO A 765 -40.79 24.37 -20.75
CA PRO A 765 -39.48 24.96 -20.52
C PRO A 765 -39.51 25.75 -19.20
N HIS A 766 -38.68 25.34 -18.24
CA HIS A 766 -38.39 26.12 -17.05
C HIS A 766 -38.01 27.55 -17.45
N LEU A 767 -38.73 28.54 -16.92
CA LEU A 767 -38.36 29.95 -17.00
C LEU A 767 -36.88 30.12 -16.62
N PRO A 768 -36.10 30.96 -17.33
CA PRO A 768 -34.74 31.24 -16.91
C PRO A 768 -34.78 31.96 -15.56
N LEU A 769 -34.05 31.42 -14.58
CA LEU A 769 -33.78 32.06 -13.28
C LEU A 769 -33.35 33.52 -13.51
N PRO A 770 -33.86 34.48 -12.72
CA PRO A 770 -33.36 35.85 -12.78
C PRO A 770 -31.84 35.85 -12.50
N PRO A 771 -31.04 36.63 -13.25
CA PRO A 771 -29.60 36.68 -13.03
C PRO A 771 -29.32 37.17 -11.60
N PRO A 772 -28.34 36.57 -10.88
CA PRO A 772 -27.92 37.08 -9.59
C PRO A 772 -27.45 38.53 -9.76
N GLN A 773 -28.00 39.44 -8.95
CA GLN A 773 -27.60 40.84 -8.96
C GLN A 773 -26.32 40.97 -8.12
N PHE A 774 -25.18 41.20 -8.77
CA PHE A 774 -23.88 41.40 -8.12
C PHE A 774 -23.52 42.89 -8.08
N ASN A 775 -24.21 43.65 -7.22
CA ASN A 775 -24.13 45.12 -7.23
C ASN A 775 -23.22 45.66 -6.11
N SER A 776 -22.99 44.93 -5.02
CA SER A 776 -22.07 45.31 -3.95
C SER A 776 -20.90 44.32 -3.79
N TRP A 777 -19.68 44.82 -3.89
CA TRP A 777 -18.44 44.03 -3.87
C TRP A 777 -17.53 44.45 -2.73
N LEU A 778 -17.11 43.50 -1.89
CA LEU A 778 -16.15 43.70 -0.83
C LEU A 778 -14.82 43.01 -1.16
N VAL A 779 -13.71 43.74 -1.08
CA VAL A 779 -12.37 43.20 -1.32
C VAL A 779 -11.44 43.54 -0.13
N PRO A 780 -11.27 42.59 0.81
CA PRO A 780 -10.30 42.73 1.88
C PRO A 780 -8.86 42.62 1.36
N MET A 781 -8.03 43.60 1.72
CA MET A 781 -6.67 43.76 1.25
C MET A 781 -5.65 43.46 2.35
N ALA A 782 -4.82 42.45 2.13
CA ALA A 782 -3.77 42.01 3.07
C ALA A 782 -2.33 42.18 2.55
N GLY A 783 -2.12 42.72 1.34
CA GLY A 783 -0.78 43.06 0.82
C GLY A 783 0.01 41.96 0.10
N GLY A 784 -0.59 40.80 -0.21
CA GLY A 784 0.09 39.67 -0.86
C GLY A 784 -0.10 39.55 -2.39
N PRO A 785 0.68 38.70 -3.09
CA PRO A 785 0.60 38.49 -4.54
C PRO A 785 -0.78 37.99 -5.00
N ASN A 786 -1.47 37.20 -4.17
CA ASN A 786 -2.82 36.70 -4.47
C ASN A 786 -3.90 37.79 -4.34
N ALA A 787 -3.70 38.80 -3.48
CA ALA A 787 -4.59 39.96 -3.42
C ALA A 787 -4.46 40.81 -4.70
N ARG A 788 -3.25 40.92 -5.26
CA ARG A 788 -3.03 41.54 -6.59
C ARG A 788 -3.70 40.73 -7.71
N ALA A 789 -3.65 39.41 -7.66
CA ALA A 789 -4.35 38.55 -8.62
C ALA A 789 -5.88 38.76 -8.55
N ALA A 790 -6.44 38.84 -7.34
CA ALA A 790 -7.85 39.15 -7.13
C ALA A 790 -8.24 40.51 -7.74
N ILE A 791 -7.45 41.56 -7.49
CA ILE A 791 -7.69 42.89 -8.09
C ILE A 791 -7.62 42.85 -9.62
N LYS A 792 -6.68 42.08 -10.21
CA LYS A 792 -6.54 41.98 -11.67
C LYS A 792 -7.77 41.35 -12.34
N LEU A 793 -8.49 40.46 -11.66
CA LEU A 793 -9.71 39.82 -12.15
C LEU A 793 -10.98 40.64 -11.91
N LEU A 794 -10.95 41.54 -10.92
CA LEU A 794 -12.12 42.29 -10.49
C LEU A 794 -12.81 43.10 -11.61
N PRO A 795 -12.11 43.83 -12.50
CA PRO A 795 -12.74 44.58 -13.59
C PRO A 795 -13.62 43.72 -14.50
N ALA A 796 -13.20 42.47 -14.76
CA ALA A 796 -13.98 41.55 -15.57
C ALA A 796 -15.25 41.11 -14.84
N LEU A 797 -15.13 40.69 -13.57
CA LEU A 797 -16.25 40.17 -12.77
C LEU A 797 -17.30 41.23 -12.45
N VAL A 798 -16.88 42.47 -12.24
CA VAL A 798 -17.76 43.60 -11.91
C VAL A 798 -18.73 43.93 -13.06
N THR A 799 -18.42 43.55 -14.31
CA THR A 799 -19.35 43.72 -15.46
C THR A 799 -20.63 42.89 -15.36
N LEU A 800 -20.72 41.98 -14.38
CA LEU A 800 -21.92 41.17 -14.13
C LEU A 800 -23.02 41.95 -13.37
N GLY A 801 -22.70 43.08 -12.75
CA GLY A 801 -23.63 43.92 -11.98
C GLY A 801 -24.12 45.15 -12.75
N ASN A 802 -25.25 45.72 -12.32
CA ASN A 802 -25.77 46.99 -12.81
C ASN A 802 -25.35 48.11 -11.84
N ASP A 803 -24.43 48.97 -12.28
CA ASP A 803 -23.80 50.05 -11.48
C ASP A 803 -23.14 49.57 -10.16
N PRO A 804 -22.03 48.82 -10.25
CA PRO A 804 -21.47 48.13 -9.09
C PRO A 804 -20.72 49.09 -8.16
N LYS A 805 -20.92 48.91 -6.85
CA LYS A 805 -20.14 49.58 -5.78
C LYS A 805 -19.06 48.64 -5.27
N ILE A 806 -17.81 49.11 -5.29
CA ILE A 806 -16.65 48.33 -4.85
C ILE A 806 -16.10 48.96 -3.57
N ARG A 807 -16.10 48.21 -2.47
CA ARG A 807 -15.42 48.59 -1.22
C ARG A 807 -14.12 47.82 -1.06
N LEU A 808 -13.01 48.55 -1.06
CA LEU A 808 -11.70 48.05 -0.66
C LEU A 808 -11.50 48.32 0.84
N THR A 809 -11.09 47.31 1.59
CA THR A 809 -10.86 47.48 3.03
C THR A 809 -9.59 46.80 3.51
N ARG A 810 -8.93 47.38 4.51
CA ARG A 810 -7.83 46.77 5.25
C ARG A 810 -8.24 46.69 6.71
N VAL A 811 -8.16 45.49 7.28
CA VAL A 811 -8.43 45.30 8.71
C VAL A 811 -7.15 45.62 9.49
N PHE A 812 -7.25 46.49 10.48
CA PHE A 812 -6.15 46.86 11.37
C PHE A 812 -6.58 46.65 12.84
N LYS A 813 -5.59 46.41 13.71
CA LYS A 813 -5.86 46.11 15.12
C LYS A 813 -6.11 47.37 15.93
N PRO A 814 -6.86 47.31 17.05
CA PRO A 814 -7.05 48.45 17.94
C PRO A 814 -5.75 49.06 18.49
N SER A 815 -4.66 48.30 18.52
CA SER A 815 -3.33 48.74 18.96
C SER A 815 -2.56 49.59 17.93
N GLU A 816 -3.02 49.66 16.67
CA GLU A 816 -2.37 50.44 15.61
C GLU A 816 -3.00 51.83 15.50
N SER A 817 -2.17 52.88 15.62
CA SER A 817 -2.62 54.28 15.72
C SER A 817 -3.03 54.90 14.37
N GLU A 818 -2.41 54.45 13.27
CA GLU A 818 -2.75 54.87 11.91
C GLU A 818 -2.64 53.68 10.92
N PRO A 819 -3.70 53.39 10.13
CA PRO A 819 -3.66 52.32 9.14
C PRO A 819 -2.86 52.72 7.90
N ASP A 820 -1.91 51.88 7.48
CA ASP A 820 -1.17 52.07 6.23
C ASP A 820 -2.09 51.93 5.01
N MET A 821 -2.39 53.07 4.39
CA MET A 821 -3.30 53.20 3.24
C MET A 821 -2.63 52.91 1.89
N LYS A 822 -1.29 52.76 1.82
CA LYS A 822 -0.56 52.62 0.54
C LYS A 822 -1.07 51.45 -0.31
N ILE A 823 -1.41 50.34 0.34
CA ILE A 823 -1.94 49.13 -0.33
C ILE A 823 -3.31 49.39 -0.97
N LEU A 824 -4.17 50.14 -0.28
CA LEU A 824 -5.50 50.51 -0.78
C LEU A 824 -5.38 51.50 -1.95
N GLU A 825 -4.48 52.48 -1.85
CA GLU A 825 -4.22 53.44 -2.94
C GLU A 825 -3.61 52.79 -4.18
N GLU A 826 -2.71 51.81 -4.03
CA GLU A 826 -2.16 51.03 -5.14
C GLU A 826 -3.28 50.22 -5.82
N ALA A 827 -4.15 49.59 -5.03
CA ALA A 827 -5.30 48.84 -5.54
C ALA A 827 -6.28 49.73 -6.32
N ILE A 828 -6.59 50.93 -5.80
CA ILE A 828 -7.41 51.92 -6.51
C ILE A 828 -6.75 52.30 -7.83
N ARG A 829 -5.45 52.60 -7.84
CA ARG A 829 -4.72 52.94 -9.07
C ARG A 829 -4.79 51.84 -10.12
N ILE A 830 -4.71 50.57 -9.72
CA ILE A 830 -4.82 49.42 -10.63
C ILE A 830 -6.25 49.31 -11.20
N LEU A 831 -7.27 49.48 -10.36
CA LEU A 831 -8.67 49.41 -10.78
C LEU A 831 -9.05 50.55 -11.72
N VAL A 832 -8.72 51.79 -11.36
CA VAL A 832 -9.01 53.00 -12.17
C VAL A 832 -8.31 52.93 -13.53
N ARG A 833 -7.07 52.42 -13.60
CA ARG A 833 -6.35 52.25 -14.88
C ARG A 833 -6.97 51.22 -15.82
N ARG A 834 -7.67 50.22 -15.29
CA ARG A 834 -8.25 49.11 -16.08
C ARG A 834 -9.75 49.23 -16.30
N GLN A 835 -10.45 50.08 -15.55
CA GLN A 835 -11.90 50.25 -15.68
C GLN A 835 -12.27 51.14 -16.87
N LYS A 836 -13.31 50.70 -17.61
CA LYS A 836 -14.00 51.47 -18.65
C LYS A 836 -15.43 51.92 -18.22
N SER A 837 -15.81 51.72 -16.95
CA SER A 837 -17.20 51.88 -16.45
C SER A 837 -17.29 52.74 -15.18
N SER A 838 -18.48 53.31 -14.92
CA SER A 838 -18.86 54.29 -13.88
C SER A 838 -18.94 53.74 -12.44
N SER A 839 -18.18 52.71 -12.10
CA SER A 839 -18.26 52.04 -10.78
C SER A 839 -17.73 52.94 -9.66
N THR A 840 -18.47 53.09 -8.56
CA THR A 840 -17.98 53.84 -7.39
C THR A 840 -17.03 52.96 -6.58
N VAL A 841 -15.76 53.35 -6.48
CA VAL A 841 -14.73 52.67 -5.65
C VAL A 841 -14.53 53.44 -4.36
N VAL A 842 -14.78 52.80 -3.22
CA VAL A 842 -14.58 53.37 -1.87
C VAL A 842 -13.49 52.58 -1.16
N ALA A 843 -12.50 53.27 -0.59
CA ALA A 843 -11.48 52.66 0.26
C ALA A 843 -11.66 53.14 1.71
N ALA A 844 -11.94 52.22 2.62
CA ALA A 844 -12.12 52.54 4.04
C ALA A 844 -11.48 51.45 4.93
N PRO A 845 -10.58 51.81 5.87
CA PRO A 845 -10.02 50.86 6.81
C PRO A 845 -11.08 50.41 7.83
N VAL A 846 -10.93 49.21 8.39
CA VAL A 846 -11.84 48.64 9.40
C VAL A 846 -11.03 48.21 10.62
N GLN A 847 -11.44 48.64 11.80
CA GLN A 847 -10.79 48.28 13.06
C GLN A 847 -11.43 47.01 13.62
N ALA A 848 -10.64 45.96 13.87
CA ALA A 848 -11.10 44.72 14.51
C ALA A 848 -9.94 43.93 15.12
N ASP A 849 -10.22 43.10 16.13
CA ASP A 849 -9.20 42.23 16.76
C ASP A 849 -8.70 41.11 15.84
N SER A 850 -9.50 40.75 14.84
CA SER A 850 -9.29 39.66 13.89
C SER A 850 -9.74 40.08 12.49
N VAL A 851 -8.95 39.77 11.46
CA VAL A 851 -9.30 39.99 10.05
C VAL A 851 -10.59 39.26 9.68
N THR A 852 -10.75 38.02 10.16
CA THR A 852 -11.92 37.19 9.92
C THR A 852 -13.18 37.82 10.50
N GLU A 853 -13.11 38.25 11.76
CA GLU A 853 -14.26 38.83 12.46
C GLU A 853 -14.66 40.19 11.86
N GLY A 854 -13.67 41.05 11.58
CA GLY A 854 -13.91 42.35 10.94
C GLY A 854 -14.59 42.22 9.58
N VAL A 855 -14.14 41.28 8.74
CA VAL A 855 -14.76 41.05 7.42
C VAL A 855 -16.15 40.44 7.55
N ILE A 856 -16.35 39.44 8.41
CA ILE A 856 -17.69 38.82 8.61
C ILE A 856 -18.69 39.85 9.15
N ASN A 857 -18.30 40.66 10.14
CA ASN A 857 -19.17 41.69 10.70
C ASN A 857 -19.51 42.76 9.66
N LEU A 858 -18.55 43.18 8.84
CA LEU A 858 -18.79 44.14 7.77
C LEU A 858 -19.77 43.59 6.72
N VAL A 859 -19.64 42.32 6.34
CA VAL A 859 -20.56 41.67 5.38
C VAL A 859 -21.97 41.57 5.96
N LYS A 860 -22.11 41.25 7.25
CA LYS A 860 -23.41 41.12 7.91
C LYS A 860 -24.10 42.46 8.18
N THR A 861 -23.34 43.53 8.45
CA THR A 861 -23.89 44.85 8.78
C THR A 861 -24.25 45.64 7.52
N GLU A 862 -23.33 45.72 6.57
CA GLU A 862 -23.49 46.56 5.37
C GLU A 862 -24.03 45.81 4.13
N HIS A 863 -24.24 44.49 4.23
CA HIS A 863 -24.85 43.64 3.19
C HIS A 863 -24.12 43.68 1.82
N TYR A 864 -23.05 42.89 1.71
CA TYR A 864 -22.31 42.71 0.45
C TYR A 864 -22.74 41.46 -0.33
N ASP A 865 -22.96 41.58 -1.64
CA ASP A 865 -23.35 40.47 -2.52
C ASP A 865 -22.19 39.51 -2.79
N VAL A 866 -20.99 40.08 -3.00
CA VAL A 866 -19.78 39.33 -3.35
C VAL A 866 -18.59 39.75 -2.48
N VAL A 867 -17.87 38.75 -1.95
CA VAL A 867 -16.61 38.94 -1.23
C VAL A 867 -15.49 38.30 -2.04
N VAL A 868 -14.47 39.09 -2.42
CA VAL A 868 -13.32 38.60 -3.20
C VAL A 868 -12.07 38.59 -2.33
N LEU A 869 -11.42 37.43 -2.21
CA LEU A 869 -10.26 37.22 -1.34
C LEU A 869 -9.10 36.63 -2.13
N GLY A 870 -7.90 37.20 -1.94
CA GLY A 870 -6.66 36.56 -2.39
C GLY A 870 -6.20 35.50 -1.38
N ALA A 871 -5.99 34.26 -1.82
CA ALA A 871 -5.62 33.15 -0.94
C ALA A 871 -4.31 32.47 -1.40
N SER A 872 -3.40 32.20 -0.47
CA SER A 872 -2.18 31.40 -0.73
C SER A 872 -2.52 29.89 -0.68
N ARG A 873 -1.62 29.04 -1.20
CA ARG A 873 -1.77 27.58 -1.12
C ARG A 873 -1.87 27.12 0.34
N GLU A 874 -1.00 27.64 1.20
CA GLU A 874 -1.03 27.42 2.65
C GLU A 874 -2.31 27.99 3.27
N GLY A 875 -2.72 29.20 2.89
CA GLY A 875 -3.97 29.82 3.33
C GLY A 875 -5.23 29.15 2.79
N MET A 876 -5.15 28.24 1.83
CA MET A 876 -6.27 27.40 1.40
C MET A 876 -6.21 25.98 2.01
N LEU A 877 -5.12 25.61 2.72
CA LEU A 877 -4.90 24.23 3.17
C LEU A 877 -4.47 24.08 4.66
N GLN A 878 -4.03 25.12 5.37
CA GLN A 878 -3.48 25.04 6.75
C GLN A 878 -4.51 25.28 7.86
N GLN A 879 -4.34 24.58 9.01
CA GLN A 879 -4.45 25.15 10.37
C GLN A 879 -3.64 24.36 11.43
N ALA A 880 -2.86 25.07 12.27
CA ALA A 880 -2.41 24.55 13.57
C ALA A 880 -2.29 25.61 14.69
N ILE A 881 -2.22 26.92 14.40
CA ILE A 881 -2.04 27.95 15.46
C ILE A 881 -2.97 29.19 15.33
N LYS A 882 -3.51 29.55 14.14
CA LYS A 882 -4.27 30.82 13.97
C LYS A 882 -5.57 30.82 13.13
N GLY A 883 -6.04 29.70 12.58
CA GLY A 883 -7.24 29.73 11.74
C GLY A 883 -6.96 30.07 10.27
N ASN A 884 -7.68 29.46 9.34
CA ASN A 884 -7.66 29.76 7.92
C ASN A 884 -8.63 30.92 7.65
N ILE A 885 -8.10 32.11 7.34
CA ILE A 885 -8.90 33.34 7.16
C ILE A 885 -9.86 33.22 5.96
N PRO A 886 -9.42 32.84 4.74
CA PRO A 886 -10.31 32.62 3.60
C PRO A 886 -11.46 31.64 3.85
N GLU A 887 -11.17 30.50 4.47
CA GLU A 887 -12.18 29.50 4.82
C GLU A 887 -13.16 30.02 5.87
N ALA A 888 -12.65 30.63 6.95
CA ALA A 888 -13.49 31.11 8.03
C ALA A 888 -14.45 32.20 7.54
N ILE A 889 -13.98 33.14 6.70
CA ILE A 889 -14.85 34.12 6.04
C ILE A 889 -15.86 33.41 5.14
N ALA A 890 -15.41 32.48 4.29
CA ALA A 890 -16.30 31.77 3.38
C ALA A 890 -17.36 30.94 4.12
N SER A 891 -17.07 30.37 5.29
CA SER A 891 -18.03 29.64 6.12
C SER A 891 -18.97 30.56 6.89
N GLY A 892 -18.51 31.78 7.24
CA GLY A 892 -19.21 32.72 8.10
C GLY A 892 -20.17 33.69 7.40
N VAL A 893 -20.20 33.70 6.07
CA VAL A 893 -21.07 34.56 5.25
C VAL A 893 -21.95 33.76 4.29
N ASP A 894 -23.18 34.21 4.10
CA ASP A 894 -24.14 33.65 3.13
C ASP A 894 -24.00 34.26 1.73
N SER A 895 -23.20 35.32 1.58
CA SER A 895 -22.85 35.97 0.31
C SER A 895 -22.02 35.08 -0.62
N THR A 896 -21.91 35.48 -1.89
CA THR A 896 -21.02 34.81 -2.85
C THR A 896 -19.56 35.11 -2.48
N VAL A 897 -18.72 34.09 -2.37
CA VAL A 897 -17.30 34.24 -2.02
C VAL A 897 -16.42 33.73 -3.16
N ILE A 898 -15.49 34.58 -3.61
CA ILE A 898 -14.54 34.27 -4.68
C ILE A 898 -13.14 34.24 -4.08
N LEU A 899 -12.48 33.07 -4.13
CA LEU A 899 -11.09 32.91 -3.73
C LEU A 899 -10.21 32.87 -4.96
N VAL A 900 -9.15 33.69 -4.97
CA VAL A 900 -8.22 33.79 -6.09
C VAL A 900 -6.82 33.38 -5.65
N ARG A 901 -6.20 32.50 -6.43
CA ARG A 901 -4.82 32.05 -6.28
C ARG A 901 -4.06 32.24 -7.59
N GLY A 902 -2.92 32.91 -7.53
CA GLY A 902 -2.02 33.05 -8.68
C GLY A 902 -1.47 31.70 -9.18
N ALA A 903 -0.96 31.70 -10.42
CA ALA A 903 -0.25 30.56 -11.00
C ALA A 903 1.03 30.23 -10.22
N ILE A 904 1.47 28.98 -10.30
CA ILE A 904 2.73 28.54 -9.69
C ILE A 904 3.84 28.89 -10.67
N ASN A 905 4.64 29.92 -10.36
CA ASN A 905 5.93 30.05 -11.01
C ASN A 905 6.84 28.99 -10.37
N ASN A 906 7.26 28.00 -11.16
CA ASN A 906 8.38 27.14 -10.78
C ASN A 906 9.68 27.94 -10.73
#